data_AF-A0A5D2YSN6-F1
#
_entry.id   AF-A0A5D2YSN6-F1
#
_cell.length_a   1.000
_cell.length_b   1.000
_cell.length_c   1.000
_cell.angle_alpha   90.00
_cell.angle_beta   90.00
_cell.angle_gamma   90.00
#
_symmetry.space_group_name_H-M   'P 1'
#
loop_
_entity.id
_entity.type
_entity.pdbx_description
1 polymer ?
#
loop_
_entity_poly.entity_id
_entity_poly.type
_entity_poly.pdbx_seq_one_letter_code
_entity_poly.pdbx_strand_id
1 'polypeptide(L)'
;MAAPVPPGAPRPGANSQPPPPRNVNPNYQTNPNSLADNMQNLNLNRPVSMPNSGPRPSPFGQQPPFPQSGGSAGFPGALPPMARPGPPPGMMGRPAVPPTGPPQSALPANVPPGRPLGQPSGHSSPFGSRPPPGSLSSSTGGAVLPSSAFPSSGAPSGGVAPPMPGARPNVFMSSPPLTGPAAPLSRAPAGPLSNGPPAIVSGALPGAPQFPLAPSASQPPVGPPLTMMSARAPAQAPTMRSVLGSPAVTSPPVQPMPSASPFSAVPQARPPPPGSPYGPQTWPMQPEQGAQAPPIPGSTQAQPPRMFGMPQPPTNQAMTTIPPAIGQPGAPLSGPSKIDPNQIPRPIPIPSSSPIVYETRQGNSANPPPPATSDYVVRDTGNCSPRYMRCTINQIPCTADLLTTSSMQLALLVQPMALPHPSEDPIQVVDFGESGPVRCSRCKGYINPFMKFIDQGRKFICNLCGFTDETPRDYHCNLGPDGRRRDADERPELCRGAVEFVASKEYMVRDPMPAVYFFLIDVSMNAIQTGATAAACSAINQVISDLPEGPRTLVGIATFDSTIHFYNLKRALQQPLMLIVPDIQDVYTPLETDVIVQLSECRQHLELLLENIPTMFQSSTTAESCFGAAIKASYLAMKSTGGKLLVFQSVMPSVGIGALSSREAEGRTNISAGEKEAHKLLLPADKILKTMAIEFAEYQVCVDVFVTTQTYVDIASISVIPRTTGGQVYYYYPFSAVSDSAKLYNDLRWNIIRPQGFEAVMRVRCSQGIQVQDYSGNFCKRIPTDIDLPGIDCDKCILVTLKHDDKLQDGSECAFQCALLYTTVYGQRRIRVTNLSLPCTNMLSNLFRSADLDTQFACLLKRAAIEIPTSPLVQVREQVTNLCINILFSYRKFCATVSSSGQLILPEALKLLPLYTLALMKSTGLRNDGRIDDRSFWFNYVSSLSTPLAVPLVYPRMFAIHNLSTKEGDESVLPPIIPLSSEHVSDDGIYFLENGEDALIYFGSSVDSSILQQLFGFTSVDEAPTQFVIQQYDNPLSKKFNDVVNVVRRQRCSYLRLTLCKKGDPSGMLFFSCMVEDKNASGPSYVEFLVHIHRQIQMKMS
;
A
#
# COMPACT_ATOMS: atom_id res chain seq x y z
N MET A 1 -20.63 -68.85 -9.72
CA MET A 1 -20.22 -70.10 -9.03
C MET A 1 -18.85 -70.52 -9.57
N ALA A 2 -18.19 -71.48 -8.91
CA ALA A 2 -16.94 -72.15 -9.35
C ALA A 2 -15.65 -71.28 -9.43
N ALA A 3 -14.88 -71.31 -8.34
CA ALA A 3 -13.43 -71.60 -8.38
C ALA A 3 -13.26 -73.15 -8.25
N PRO A 4 -12.06 -73.80 -8.33
CA PRO A 4 -10.67 -73.30 -8.32
C PRO A 4 -9.85 -73.76 -9.58
N VAL A 5 -8.51 -73.67 -9.67
CA VAL A 5 -7.45 -74.55 -9.09
C VAL A 5 -6.03 -73.92 -9.29
N PRO A 6 -5.07 -74.08 -8.35
CA PRO A 6 -3.64 -73.66 -8.45
C PRO A 6 -2.66 -74.87 -8.66
N PRO A 7 -1.32 -74.78 -8.51
CA PRO A 7 -0.32 -73.82 -9.04
C PRO A 7 0.96 -74.49 -9.68
N GLY A 8 1.83 -73.69 -10.34
CA GLY A 8 3.30 -73.86 -10.22
C GLY A 8 4.15 -74.39 -11.42
N ALA A 9 4.98 -73.48 -11.99
CA ALA A 9 6.36 -73.60 -12.54
C ALA A 9 6.83 -74.86 -13.35
N PRO A 10 7.57 -74.67 -14.47
CA PRO A 10 9.04 -74.48 -14.37
C PRO A 10 9.68 -73.48 -15.37
N ARG A 11 11.03 -73.36 -15.32
CA ARG A 11 11.95 -72.55 -16.16
C ARG A 11 12.43 -73.34 -17.42
N PRO A 12 13.45 -72.94 -18.23
CA PRO A 12 14.04 -71.62 -18.56
C PRO A 12 14.15 -71.35 -20.10
N GLY A 13 14.72 -70.21 -20.54
CA GLY A 13 15.12 -69.97 -21.95
C GLY A 13 15.71 -68.56 -22.20
N ALA A 14 16.57 -68.38 -23.21
CA ALA A 14 17.30 -67.12 -23.45
C ALA A 14 17.55 -66.78 -24.95
N ASN A 15 17.91 -65.51 -25.19
CA ASN A 15 18.47 -64.89 -26.40
C ASN A 15 17.59 -64.71 -27.67
N SER A 16 17.22 -63.44 -27.92
CA SER A 16 17.26 -62.79 -29.24
C SER A 16 17.44 -61.26 -29.08
N GLN A 17 17.91 -60.56 -30.11
CA GLN A 17 18.34 -59.13 -30.07
C GLN A 17 17.34 -58.17 -30.78
N PRO A 18 17.53 -56.82 -30.81
CA PRO A 18 16.50 -55.92 -30.30
C PRO A 18 15.75 -55.05 -31.34
N PRO A 19 14.59 -54.46 -30.96
CA PRO A 19 13.96 -53.31 -31.62
C PRO A 19 14.47 -51.95 -31.07
N PRO A 20 14.22 -50.82 -31.75
CA PRO A 20 14.86 -49.52 -31.44
C PRO A 20 14.26 -48.77 -30.23
N PRO A 21 15.02 -47.84 -29.62
CA PRO A 21 14.51 -47.00 -28.53
C PRO A 21 13.44 -46.02 -29.02
N ARG A 22 12.37 -45.88 -28.24
CA ARG A 22 11.44 -44.74 -28.37
C ARG A 22 12.11 -43.51 -27.76
N ASN A 23 11.96 -42.34 -28.39
CA ASN A 23 12.38 -41.07 -27.80
C ASN A 23 11.61 -40.81 -26.50
N VAL A 24 12.32 -40.85 -25.36
CA VAL A 24 11.83 -40.38 -24.06
C VAL A 24 12.57 -39.10 -23.71
N ASN A 25 11.82 -38.05 -23.38
CA ASN A 25 12.39 -36.73 -23.11
C ASN A 25 12.97 -36.69 -21.67
N PRO A 26 14.27 -36.38 -21.44
CA PRO A 26 14.91 -36.61 -20.13
C PRO A 26 14.41 -35.78 -18.95
N ASN A 27 13.71 -34.66 -19.18
CA ASN A 27 13.46 -33.62 -18.17
C ASN A 27 12.39 -33.93 -17.10
N TYR A 28 12.09 -35.20 -16.82
CA TYR A 28 11.09 -35.61 -15.81
C TYR A 28 11.66 -36.63 -14.79
N GLN A 29 12.80 -36.28 -14.17
CA GLN A 29 13.32 -36.92 -12.96
C GLN A 29 13.65 -35.90 -11.86
N THR A 30 12.66 -35.10 -11.46
CA THR A 30 12.67 -34.39 -10.18
C THR A 30 12.07 -35.26 -9.09
N ASN A 31 12.73 -35.33 -7.93
CA ASN A 31 12.25 -36.09 -6.77
C ASN A 31 10.98 -35.41 -6.19
N PRO A 32 9.80 -36.05 -6.18
CA PRO A 32 8.54 -35.37 -5.87
C PRO A 32 8.47 -34.72 -4.49
N ASN A 33 9.27 -35.20 -3.53
CA ASN A 33 9.30 -34.63 -2.18
C ASN A 33 9.91 -33.21 -2.13
N SER A 34 10.87 -32.86 -3.00
CA SER A 34 11.61 -31.60 -2.88
C SER A 34 10.78 -30.34 -3.17
N LEU A 35 9.64 -30.51 -3.87
CA LEU A 35 8.60 -29.48 -4.02
C LEU A 35 7.73 -29.37 -2.78
N ALA A 36 7.32 -30.50 -2.18
CA ALA A 36 6.52 -30.53 -0.96
C ALA A 36 7.28 -29.91 0.24
N ASP A 37 8.53 -30.31 0.44
CA ASP A 37 9.41 -29.77 1.49
C ASP A 37 9.61 -28.25 1.34
N ASN A 38 9.72 -27.75 0.10
CA ASN A 38 9.90 -26.33 -0.16
C ASN A 38 8.64 -25.47 0.01
N MET A 39 7.44 -26.02 -0.18
CA MET A 39 6.21 -25.28 0.10
C MET A 39 6.07 -25.00 1.60
N GLN A 40 6.52 -25.90 2.47
CA GLN A 40 6.42 -25.77 3.94
C GLN A 40 7.44 -24.81 4.59
N ASN A 41 8.34 -24.18 3.82
CA ASN A 41 9.46 -23.41 4.36
C ASN A 41 9.10 -22.08 5.08
N LEU A 42 7.83 -21.69 5.21
CA LEU A 42 7.40 -20.56 6.06
C LEU A 42 6.90 -20.99 7.45
N ASN A 43 7.84 -21.41 8.30
CA ASN A 43 7.64 -21.54 9.74
C ASN A 43 7.58 -20.16 10.45
N LEU A 44 6.60 -19.32 10.09
CA LEU A 44 6.44 -17.95 10.61
C LEU A 44 6.09 -17.89 12.11
N ASN A 45 5.40 -18.90 12.64
CA ASN A 45 4.80 -18.87 13.98
C ASN A 45 5.56 -19.69 15.05
N ARG A 46 6.76 -20.22 14.75
CA ARG A 46 7.52 -21.04 15.72
C ARG A 46 8.58 -20.17 16.42
N PRO A 47 8.55 -20.01 17.76
CA PRO A 47 9.58 -19.27 18.48
C PRO A 47 10.93 -19.98 18.39
N VAL A 48 12.03 -19.23 18.51
CA VAL A 48 13.39 -19.79 18.60
C VAL A 48 13.47 -20.70 19.82
N SER A 49 13.82 -21.96 19.61
CA SER A 49 13.92 -22.96 20.68
C SER A 49 15.19 -22.76 21.50
N MET A 50 15.09 -21.95 22.57
CA MET A 50 16.12 -21.84 23.60
C MET A 50 16.45 -23.22 24.20
N PRO A 51 17.72 -23.68 24.18
CA PRO A 51 18.10 -25.03 24.61
C PRO A 51 18.19 -25.18 26.15
N ASN A 52 17.21 -24.65 26.89
CA ASN A 52 16.87 -25.07 28.26
C ASN A 52 15.59 -24.38 28.77
N SER A 53 14.42 -25.00 28.57
CA SER A 53 13.24 -24.75 29.41
C SER A 53 12.28 -25.94 29.38
N GLY A 54 11.81 -26.37 30.55
CA GLY A 54 10.81 -27.44 30.66
C GLY A 54 9.40 -26.96 30.29
N PRO A 55 8.50 -27.87 29.87
CA PRO A 55 7.16 -27.49 29.41
C PRO A 55 6.32 -26.88 30.54
N ARG A 56 5.74 -25.71 30.29
CA ARG A 56 4.83 -25.00 31.20
C ARG A 56 3.39 -25.09 30.67
N PRO A 57 2.37 -25.41 31.50
CA PRO A 57 0.99 -25.58 31.01
C PRO A 57 0.30 -24.30 30.53
N SER A 58 -0.61 -24.45 29.57
CA SER A 58 -1.43 -23.36 29.01
C SER A 58 -2.55 -22.89 29.94
N PRO A 59 -2.90 -21.59 30.00
CA PRO A 59 -3.91 -21.07 30.92
C PRO A 59 -5.28 -20.80 30.27
N PHE A 60 -6.29 -21.64 30.51
CA PHE A 60 -7.71 -21.27 30.35
C PHE A 60 -8.63 -22.02 31.32
N GLY A 61 -9.16 -21.27 32.30
CA GLY A 61 -10.44 -21.48 33.00
C GLY A 61 -10.87 -22.85 33.54
N GLN A 62 -10.79 -23.03 34.87
CA GLN A 62 -11.81 -23.75 35.65
C GLN A 62 -12.21 -22.93 36.90
N GLN A 63 -13.40 -23.19 37.43
CA GLN A 63 -14.01 -22.42 38.53
C GLN A 63 -13.45 -22.80 39.91
N PRO A 64 -13.48 -21.89 40.91
CA PRO A 64 -12.92 -22.14 42.24
C PRO A 64 -13.89 -22.88 43.18
N PRO A 65 -13.42 -23.88 43.96
CA PRO A 65 -14.12 -24.42 45.11
C PRO A 65 -13.79 -23.65 46.40
N PHE A 66 -14.66 -23.74 47.41
CA PHE A 66 -14.45 -23.17 48.75
C PHE A 66 -13.40 -23.96 49.58
N PRO A 67 -12.74 -23.33 50.57
CA PRO A 67 -11.66 -23.95 51.33
C PRO A 67 -12.16 -24.78 52.53
N GLN A 68 -11.54 -25.95 52.74
CA GLN A 68 -11.44 -26.63 54.04
C GLN A 68 -10.04 -27.22 54.22
N SER A 69 -9.62 -27.41 55.47
CA SER A 69 -8.21 -27.56 55.84
C SER A 69 -7.89 -28.83 56.65
N GLY A 70 -6.89 -29.59 56.21
CA GLY A 70 -6.12 -30.54 57.04
C GLY A 70 -6.67 -31.96 57.15
N GLY A 71 -5.78 -32.96 57.18
CA GLY A 71 -6.14 -34.39 57.37
C GLY A 71 -5.13 -35.38 56.79
N SER A 72 -4.16 -35.79 57.62
CA SER A 72 -3.00 -36.63 57.30
C SER A 72 -3.24 -38.05 56.74
N ALA A 73 -2.20 -38.55 56.03
CA ALA A 73 -1.72 -39.95 55.94
C ALA A 73 -2.43 -40.98 54.99
N GLY A 74 -1.61 -41.82 54.34
CA GLY A 74 -2.03 -43.08 53.68
C GLY A 74 -1.37 -43.39 52.31
N PHE A 75 -0.48 -44.39 52.25
CA PHE A 75 -0.07 -45.11 51.03
C PHE A 75 -0.98 -46.37 50.86
N PRO A 76 -0.88 -47.17 49.77
CA PRO A 76 -1.05 -46.85 48.34
C PRO A 76 -2.03 -47.82 47.62
N GLY A 77 -2.44 -47.58 46.36
CA GLY A 77 -3.30 -48.56 45.66
C GLY A 77 -3.58 -48.39 44.16
N ALA A 78 -3.09 -49.35 43.36
CA ALA A 78 -3.60 -49.92 42.10
C ALA A 78 -4.37 -49.08 41.03
N LEU A 79 -3.83 -49.15 39.80
CA LEU A 79 -4.48 -49.04 38.47
C LEU A 79 -5.38 -50.29 38.18
N PRO A 80 -6.08 -50.50 37.01
CA PRO A 80 -6.15 -49.72 35.76
C PRO A 80 -7.61 -49.39 35.23
N PRO A 81 -8.15 -49.83 34.06
CA PRO A 81 -8.43 -48.88 32.96
C PRO A 81 -9.81 -48.96 32.22
N MET A 82 -10.03 -47.97 31.32
CA MET A 82 -10.78 -47.99 30.03
C MET A 82 -12.06 -48.84 29.82
N ALA A 83 -13.15 -48.19 29.34
CA ALA A 83 -13.96 -48.72 28.23
C ALA A 83 -14.78 -47.64 27.45
N ARG A 84 -15.01 -47.90 26.15
CA ARG A 84 -15.98 -47.29 25.20
C ARG A 84 -17.25 -48.20 25.13
N PRO A 85 -18.20 -48.09 24.16
CA PRO A 85 -19.06 -46.97 23.69
C PRO A 85 -20.56 -47.40 23.58
N GLY A 86 -21.50 -46.57 23.06
CA GLY A 86 -22.78 -47.10 22.49
C GLY A 86 -23.99 -46.13 22.40
N PRO A 87 -25.04 -46.39 21.57
CA PRO A 87 -25.96 -45.34 21.07
C PRO A 87 -27.51 -45.65 21.23
N PRO A 88 -28.49 -45.37 20.31
CA PRO A 88 -29.84 -44.80 20.63
C PRO A 88 -31.03 -45.70 20.12
N PRO A 89 -32.26 -45.27 19.66
CA PRO A 89 -33.05 -44.00 19.72
C PRO A 89 -34.58 -44.18 20.06
N GLY A 90 -35.46 -43.17 19.89
CA GLY A 90 -36.89 -43.41 19.53
C GLY A 90 -38.04 -42.39 19.82
N MET A 91 -38.83 -42.07 18.76
CA MET A 91 -40.31 -41.82 18.66
C MET A 91 -41.10 -40.52 19.06
N MET A 92 -41.71 -39.90 18.01
CA MET A 92 -43.12 -39.43 17.77
C MET A 92 -43.89 -38.37 18.63
N GLY A 93 -44.58 -37.43 17.92
CA GLY A 93 -45.70 -36.57 18.43
C GLY A 93 -46.18 -35.44 17.47
N ARG A 94 -47.49 -35.08 17.47
CA ARG A 94 -48.19 -33.99 16.68
C ARG A 94 -49.60 -33.75 17.31
N PRO A 95 -50.44 -32.71 16.97
CA PRO A 95 -50.27 -31.41 16.28
C PRO A 95 -50.99 -30.20 17.00
N ALA A 96 -51.29 -29.11 16.25
CA ALA A 96 -52.31 -28.03 16.48
C ALA A 96 -51.85 -26.63 17.01
N VAL A 97 -52.71 -25.60 16.82
CA VAL A 97 -52.33 -24.16 16.67
C VAL A 97 -53.30 -23.16 17.41
N PRO A 98 -53.53 -21.84 17.07
CA PRO A 98 -53.56 -20.68 18.02
C PRO A 98 -55.01 -20.14 18.26
N PRO A 99 -55.33 -18.87 18.67
CA PRO A 99 -54.54 -17.65 19.00
C PRO A 99 -55.05 -16.82 20.23
N THR A 100 -54.69 -15.51 20.30
CA THR A 100 -55.38 -14.30 20.86
C THR A 100 -54.53 -13.37 21.76
N GLY A 101 -55.06 -12.18 22.12
CA GLY A 101 -54.32 -10.98 22.54
C GLY A 101 -54.69 -10.34 23.90
N PRO A 102 -54.58 -9.00 24.09
CA PRO A 102 -54.33 -8.39 25.41
C PRO A 102 -55.54 -7.68 26.10
N PRO A 103 -55.44 -7.49 27.43
CA PRO A 103 -55.97 -6.34 28.19
C PRO A 103 -54.80 -5.47 28.78
N GLN A 104 -54.89 -4.16 29.05
CA GLN A 104 -55.81 -3.38 29.90
C GLN A 104 -55.78 -3.76 31.40
N SER A 105 -55.94 -2.86 32.41
CA SER A 105 -55.65 -1.42 32.60
C SER A 105 -56.19 -0.98 33.98
N ALA A 106 -55.49 -0.19 34.80
CA ALA A 106 -56.07 0.49 35.98
C ALA A 106 -55.22 1.67 36.51
N LEU A 107 -55.87 2.63 37.19
CA LEU A 107 -55.29 3.78 37.92
C LEU A 107 -55.56 3.65 39.43
N PRO A 108 -54.93 4.46 40.30
CA PRO A 108 -55.54 5.74 40.75
C PRO A 108 -54.51 6.88 40.99
N ALA A 109 -54.85 8.15 41.27
CA ALA A 109 -55.99 9.02 40.93
C ALA A 109 -55.66 10.50 41.35
N ASN A 110 -56.45 11.49 40.90
CA ASN A 110 -56.48 12.93 41.27
C ASN A 110 -55.31 13.82 40.73
N VAL A 111 -55.44 14.83 39.85
CA VAL A 111 -56.54 15.75 39.38
C VAL A 111 -56.87 16.86 40.41
N PRO A 112 -57.01 18.19 40.08
CA PRO A 112 -56.84 18.96 38.82
C PRO A 112 -55.88 20.21 38.96
N PRO A 113 -56.07 21.43 38.37
CA PRO A 113 -55.33 21.83 37.17
C PRO A 113 -54.66 23.24 37.16
N GLY A 114 -53.78 23.50 36.18
CA GLY A 114 -53.28 24.85 35.87
C GLY A 114 -52.58 24.97 34.50
N ARG A 115 -53.09 25.83 33.61
CA ARG A 115 -52.58 26.20 32.26
C ARG A 115 -52.26 27.72 32.27
N PRO A 116 -51.59 28.35 31.27
CA PRO A 116 -51.12 27.83 29.97
C PRO A 116 -49.76 28.37 29.43
N LEU A 117 -49.43 27.99 28.18
CA LEU A 117 -48.55 28.65 27.17
C LEU A 117 -47.00 28.60 27.33
N GLY A 118 -46.31 28.37 26.20
CA GLY A 118 -44.85 28.59 26.05
C GLY A 118 -44.09 27.60 25.15
N GLN A 119 -44.19 27.73 23.82
CA GLN A 119 -43.24 27.14 22.84
C GLN A 119 -42.37 28.29 22.26
N PRO A 120 -41.13 28.05 21.76
CA PRO A 120 -40.98 27.45 20.43
C PRO A 120 -39.74 26.53 20.18
N SER A 121 -39.83 25.85 19.04
CA SER A 121 -38.90 24.96 18.33
C SER A 121 -37.50 25.50 18.00
N GLY A 122 -36.54 24.60 17.69
CA GLY A 122 -35.34 24.94 16.90
C GLY A 122 -34.28 23.84 16.70
N HIS A 123 -34.12 23.36 15.45
CA HIS A 123 -32.93 22.69 14.86
C HIS A 123 -32.44 21.32 15.39
N SER A 124 -31.65 20.52 14.64
CA SER A 124 -31.84 19.95 13.28
C SER A 124 -30.66 18.99 12.95
N SER A 125 -30.93 17.76 12.50
CA SER A 125 -29.91 16.71 12.30
C SER A 125 -29.46 16.54 10.83
N PRO A 126 -28.14 16.40 10.54
CA PRO A 126 -27.64 16.14 9.19
C PRO A 126 -27.11 14.70 8.98
N PHE A 127 -28.00 13.75 8.68
CA PHE A 127 -27.64 12.51 7.98
C PHE A 127 -28.77 12.15 7.00
N GLY A 128 -28.52 12.30 5.70
CA GLY A 128 -29.53 12.11 4.66
C GLY A 128 -29.44 10.74 3.98
N SER A 129 -30.42 9.88 4.22
CA SER A 129 -30.62 8.61 3.50
C SER A 129 -31.66 8.76 2.39
N ARG A 130 -31.40 8.22 1.20
CA ARG A 130 -32.39 8.11 0.10
C ARG A 130 -32.62 6.63 -0.23
N PRO A 131 -33.87 6.17 -0.41
CA PRO A 131 -34.18 4.75 -0.60
C PRO A 131 -33.82 4.21 -1.99
N PRO A 132 -33.65 2.88 -2.15
CA PRO A 132 -33.39 2.22 -3.43
C PRO A 132 -34.66 2.13 -4.31
N PRO A 133 -34.51 1.95 -5.64
CA PRO A 133 -35.63 1.70 -6.55
C PRO A 133 -36.14 0.26 -6.41
N GLY A 134 -37.45 0.09 -6.22
CA GLY A 134 -38.10 -1.22 -6.13
C GLY A 134 -38.66 -1.72 -7.47
N SER A 135 -38.55 -3.02 -7.72
CA SER A 135 -39.20 -3.72 -8.84
C SER A 135 -40.69 -3.97 -8.60
N LEU A 136 -41.52 -3.85 -9.63
CA LEU A 136 -42.97 -4.08 -9.58
C LEU A 136 -43.35 -5.52 -9.90
N SER A 137 -44.34 -6.08 -9.19
CA SER A 137 -45.22 -7.15 -9.66
C SER A 137 -46.55 -7.17 -8.89
N SER A 138 -47.59 -7.70 -9.53
CA SER A 138 -49.02 -7.69 -9.17
C SER A 138 -49.34 -8.59 -7.94
N SER A 139 -50.52 -8.53 -7.27
CA SER A 139 -51.87 -8.55 -7.87
C SER A 139 -53.09 -8.31 -6.93
N THR A 140 -54.15 -7.72 -7.52
CA THR A 140 -55.62 -7.94 -7.33
C THR A 140 -56.39 -7.66 -6.01
N GLY A 141 -57.46 -6.84 -6.14
CA GLY A 141 -58.70 -6.81 -5.32
C GLY A 141 -59.02 -5.46 -4.67
N GLY A 142 -60.22 -4.84 -4.74
CA GLY A 142 -61.48 -5.12 -5.48
C GLY A 142 -62.50 -3.95 -5.38
N ALA A 143 -63.54 -3.92 -6.23
CA ALA A 143 -64.54 -2.82 -6.48
C ALA A 143 -65.36 -2.32 -5.24
N VAL A 144 -66.21 -1.26 -5.25
CA VAL A 144 -67.26 -0.74 -6.18
C VAL A 144 -67.43 0.80 -5.93
N LEU A 145 -67.59 1.76 -6.88
CA LEU A 145 -68.55 2.01 -8.00
C LEU A 145 -69.98 2.44 -7.55
N PRO A 146 -70.94 2.86 -8.42
CA PRO A 146 -70.94 3.09 -9.89
C PRO A 146 -70.28 4.44 -10.28
N SER A 147 -70.33 5.04 -11.49
CA SER A 147 -70.97 4.82 -12.82
C SER A 147 -70.10 5.57 -13.87
N SER A 148 -70.20 5.54 -15.21
CA SER A 148 -70.99 4.87 -16.28
C SER A 148 -70.23 5.11 -17.62
N ALA A 149 -70.58 4.66 -18.85
CA ALA A 149 -71.80 4.02 -19.38
C ALA A 149 -71.50 2.98 -20.50
N PHE A 150 -71.42 3.41 -21.77
CA PHE A 150 -71.51 2.57 -23.00
C PHE A 150 -70.79 3.22 -24.21
N PRO A 151 -70.56 2.52 -25.35
CA PRO A 151 -70.21 1.10 -25.53
C PRO A 151 -69.20 0.80 -26.69
N SER A 152 -68.60 -0.42 -26.71
CA SER A 152 -68.15 -1.20 -27.91
C SER A 152 -67.12 -0.58 -28.89
N SER A 153 -66.39 -1.29 -29.76
CA SER A 153 -66.02 -2.70 -30.04
C SER A 153 -64.64 -2.63 -30.76
N GLY A 154 -63.82 -3.65 -31.02
CA GLY A 154 -63.88 -5.10 -31.15
C GLY A 154 -62.54 -5.59 -31.76
N ALA A 155 -62.33 -6.90 -31.90
CA ALA A 155 -61.09 -7.52 -32.42
C ALA A 155 -61.44 -8.47 -33.61
N PRO A 156 -60.62 -9.43 -34.14
CA PRO A 156 -59.23 -9.81 -33.79
C PRO A 156 -58.32 -10.28 -34.99
N SER A 157 -57.15 -10.86 -34.66
CA SER A 157 -56.47 -12.02 -35.30
C SER A 157 -55.77 -11.96 -36.68
N GLY A 158 -54.51 -12.43 -36.68
CA GLY A 158 -53.81 -13.10 -37.80
C GLY A 158 -53.08 -12.20 -38.82
N GLY A 159 -51.98 -12.61 -39.47
CA GLY A 159 -51.16 -13.84 -39.32
C GLY A 159 -50.22 -14.05 -40.53
N VAL A 160 -49.37 -15.10 -40.49
CA VAL A 160 -48.46 -15.57 -41.58
C VAL A 160 -47.18 -14.72 -41.81
N ALA A 161 -46.13 -15.35 -42.37
CA ALA A 161 -44.77 -14.82 -42.57
C ALA A 161 -44.27 -15.00 -44.04
N PRO A 162 -43.01 -15.40 -44.29
CA PRO A 162 -41.82 -14.61 -44.71
C PRO A 162 -41.71 -14.47 -46.28
N PRO A 163 -40.59 -14.08 -46.97
CA PRO A 163 -39.20 -13.84 -46.52
C PRO A 163 -38.41 -12.65 -47.16
N MET A 164 -37.12 -12.58 -46.78
CA MET A 164 -35.88 -12.08 -47.43
C MET A 164 -35.84 -11.90 -48.97
N PRO A 165 -34.81 -11.23 -49.58
CA PRO A 165 -33.82 -10.23 -49.09
C PRO A 165 -33.56 -9.04 -50.07
N GLY A 166 -32.63 -8.11 -49.77
CA GLY A 166 -31.95 -7.36 -50.86
C GLY A 166 -31.25 -6.00 -50.56
N ALA A 167 -29.92 -5.97 -50.68
CA ALA A 167 -28.99 -4.88 -51.02
C ALA A 167 -29.43 -3.38 -51.16
N ARG A 168 -28.71 -2.49 -50.44
CA ARG A 168 -27.73 -1.44 -50.91
C ARG A 168 -27.93 -0.74 -52.29
N PRO A 169 -27.38 0.48 -52.53
CA PRO A 169 -27.03 1.59 -51.61
C PRO A 169 -27.18 3.05 -52.18
N ASN A 170 -26.83 4.06 -51.35
CA ASN A 170 -26.05 5.29 -51.68
C ASN A 170 -26.69 6.62 -52.20
N VAL A 171 -26.03 7.73 -51.81
CA VAL A 171 -25.93 9.09 -52.43
C VAL A 171 -27.09 10.12 -52.32
N PHE A 172 -26.93 11.04 -51.34
CA PHE A 172 -26.87 12.53 -51.44
C PHE A 172 -27.85 13.37 -52.31
N MET A 173 -28.46 14.39 -51.66
CA MET A 173 -28.72 15.79 -52.10
C MET A 173 -29.66 16.09 -53.31
N SER A 174 -30.40 17.22 -53.43
CA SER A 174 -30.54 18.46 -52.61
C SER A 174 -31.77 19.33 -53.01
N SER A 175 -32.05 20.40 -52.22
CA SER A 175 -32.70 21.71 -52.57
C SER A 175 -34.22 21.96 -52.36
N PRO A 176 -34.67 23.23 -52.09
CA PRO A 176 -36.03 23.65 -51.68
C PRO A 176 -36.76 24.50 -52.77
N PRO A 177 -37.37 25.75 -52.67
CA PRO A 177 -37.27 26.86 -51.67
C PRO A 177 -38.57 27.66 -51.25
N LEU A 178 -38.47 28.42 -50.14
CA LEU A 178 -38.94 29.81 -49.81
C LEU A 178 -40.30 30.43 -50.28
N THR A 179 -40.97 31.22 -49.40
CA THR A 179 -41.17 32.73 -49.45
C THR A 179 -42.32 33.26 -48.53
N GLY A 180 -42.35 34.57 -48.16
CA GLY A 180 -43.54 35.29 -47.59
C GLY A 180 -43.33 36.20 -46.33
N PRO A 181 -43.75 37.50 -46.27
CA PRO A 181 -43.37 38.42 -45.15
C PRO A 181 -44.40 39.46 -44.56
N ALA A 182 -44.01 40.09 -43.42
CA ALA A 182 -44.12 41.55 -43.07
C ALA A 182 -45.20 42.20 -42.10
N ALA A 183 -44.69 42.95 -41.09
CA ALA A 183 -45.10 44.30 -40.59
C ALA A 183 -46.24 44.52 -39.50
N PRO A 184 -46.53 45.75 -38.95
CA PRO A 184 -46.25 46.05 -37.51
C PRO A 184 -47.19 47.04 -36.68
N LEU A 185 -46.78 47.37 -35.43
CA LEU A 185 -46.98 48.61 -34.61
C LEU A 185 -48.19 48.88 -33.62
N SER A 186 -47.83 49.42 -32.42
CA SER A 186 -48.46 50.54 -31.61
C SER A 186 -49.34 50.38 -30.34
N ARG A 187 -48.79 50.89 -29.19
CA ARG A 187 -49.38 51.82 -28.15
C ARG A 187 -50.24 51.30 -26.93
N ALA A 188 -50.23 52.07 -25.81
CA ALA A 188 -50.83 51.84 -24.46
C ALA A 188 -51.87 52.97 -24.08
N PRO A 189 -52.42 53.24 -22.84
CA PRO A 189 -51.98 52.97 -21.42
C PRO A 189 -53.09 52.75 -20.30
N ALA A 190 -52.71 52.77 -18.98
CA ALA A 190 -53.47 53.19 -17.73
C ALA A 190 -53.33 52.27 -16.45
N GLY A 191 -53.58 52.80 -15.22
CA GLY A 191 -53.42 52.16 -13.86
C GLY A 191 -54.71 52.16 -12.99
N PRO A 192 -54.76 52.41 -11.64
CA PRO A 192 -53.69 52.62 -10.60
C PRO A 192 -53.98 52.19 -9.08
N LEU A 193 -52.98 52.34 -8.16
CA LEU A 193 -53.07 52.77 -6.70
C LEU A 193 -53.80 51.92 -5.58
N SER A 194 -53.62 52.01 -4.22
CA SER A 194 -52.76 52.76 -3.25
C SER A 194 -52.77 52.20 -1.76
N ASN A 195 -51.88 52.72 -0.88
CA ASN A 195 -51.86 52.80 0.64
C ASN A 195 -50.93 51.81 1.41
N GLY A 196 -50.20 52.18 2.50
CA GLY A 196 -49.98 53.49 3.18
C GLY A 196 -48.77 53.51 4.18
N PRO A 197 -48.24 54.71 4.59
CA PRO A 197 -46.94 54.95 5.30
C PRO A 197 -47.10 55.11 6.87
N PRO A 198 -46.17 55.66 7.73
CA PRO A 198 -44.89 56.41 7.55
C PRO A 198 -43.73 56.25 8.63
N ALA A 199 -42.67 57.11 8.53
CA ALA A 199 -41.99 57.87 9.62
C ALA A 199 -40.51 57.61 10.12
N ILE A 200 -39.61 58.53 9.69
CA ILE A 200 -38.64 59.37 10.48
C ILE A 200 -37.21 58.86 10.88
N VAL A 201 -36.19 59.47 10.21
CA VAL A 201 -34.91 60.09 10.69
C VAL A 201 -34.12 59.37 11.81
N SER A 202 -32.84 58.99 11.68
CA SER A 202 -31.77 59.13 10.64
C SER A 202 -30.74 57.97 10.83
N GLY A 203 -29.56 57.84 10.20
CA GLY A 203 -28.71 58.64 9.29
C GLY A 203 -27.27 58.08 9.37
N ALA A 204 -26.27 58.38 8.51
CA ALA A 204 -26.20 59.26 7.33
C ALA A 204 -25.19 58.67 6.29
N LEU A 205 -24.55 59.51 5.45
CA LEU A 205 -23.82 59.17 4.20
C LEU A 205 -22.69 60.22 3.96
N PRO A 206 -21.89 60.26 2.85
CA PRO A 206 -21.83 59.44 1.61
C PRO A 206 -20.42 58.87 1.31
N GLY A 207 -20.12 58.16 0.19
CA GLY A 207 -20.94 57.66 -0.93
C GLY A 207 -20.04 57.31 -2.15
N ALA A 208 -20.62 56.80 -3.25
CA ALA A 208 -19.89 56.42 -4.47
C ALA A 208 -20.57 56.96 -5.76
N PRO A 209 -19.80 57.38 -6.80
CA PRO A 209 -20.34 57.80 -8.10
C PRO A 209 -20.17 56.76 -9.24
N GLN A 210 -20.89 56.96 -10.35
CA GLN A 210 -20.82 56.20 -11.62
C GLN A 210 -20.63 57.16 -12.83
N PHE A 211 -20.59 56.60 -14.06
CA PHE A 211 -20.61 57.23 -15.41
C PHE A 211 -19.26 57.76 -15.98
N PRO A 212 -19.10 58.00 -17.32
CA PRO A 212 -19.87 57.56 -18.52
C PRO A 212 -18.99 56.91 -19.63
N LEU A 213 -19.40 56.96 -20.92
CA LEU A 213 -18.82 56.24 -22.09
C LEU A 213 -18.10 57.12 -23.15
N ALA A 214 -17.16 56.49 -23.91
CA ALA A 214 -16.81 56.70 -25.34
C ALA A 214 -16.18 58.07 -25.76
N PRO A 215 -15.72 58.33 -27.03
CA PRO A 215 -15.76 57.52 -28.28
C PRO A 215 -14.50 57.55 -29.22
N SER A 216 -14.63 56.91 -30.40
CA SER A 216 -13.95 57.17 -31.72
C SER A 216 -12.46 56.76 -31.95
N ALA A 217 -11.92 56.61 -33.19
CA ALA A 217 -12.42 56.08 -34.49
C ALA A 217 -11.30 56.04 -35.57
N SER A 218 -11.22 55.04 -36.48
CA SER A 218 -10.70 55.12 -37.88
C SER A 218 -10.58 53.75 -38.62
N GLN A 219 -10.40 53.78 -39.96
CA GLN A 219 -10.30 52.69 -40.97
C GLN A 219 -9.47 53.23 -42.18
N PRO A 220 -9.35 52.54 -43.35
CA PRO A 220 -8.91 51.17 -43.74
C PRO A 220 -7.65 51.32 -44.68
N PRO A 221 -7.44 50.71 -45.89
CA PRO A 221 -7.86 49.47 -46.59
C PRO A 221 -6.61 48.57 -46.93
N VAL A 222 -6.39 47.74 -47.99
CA VAL A 222 -6.99 47.38 -49.31
C VAL A 222 -6.57 45.93 -49.72
N GLY A 223 -7.42 45.17 -50.46
CA GLY A 223 -6.98 44.48 -51.72
C GLY A 223 -6.60 42.97 -51.77
N PRO A 224 -7.02 42.21 -52.82
CA PRO A 224 -6.61 40.82 -53.16
C PRO A 224 -6.16 40.69 -54.67
N PRO A 225 -6.25 39.55 -55.43
CA PRO A 225 -6.02 38.09 -55.24
C PRO A 225 -5.05 37.48 -56.34
N LEU A 226 -5.23 36.21 -56.75
CA LEU A 226 -4.78 35.48 -57.98
C LEU A 226 -3.42 34.71 -57.91
N THR A 227 -3.13 33.55 -58.53
CA THR A 227 -3.77 32.28 -59.03
C THR A 227 -2.74 31.58 -59.96
N MET A 228 -2.67 30.24 -60.04
CA MET A 228 -2.85 29.45 -61.30
C MET A 228 -2.39 27.96 -61.26
N MET A 229 -3.33 27.08 -61.65
CA MET A 229 -3.22 25.90 -62.56
C MET A 229 -2.35 24.64 -62.32
N SER A 230 -3.01 23.50 -62.66
CA SER A 230 -2.48 22.24 -63.25
C SER A 230 -1.73 21.19 -62.39
N ALA A 231 -1.89 19.86 -62.59
CA ALA A 231 -2.93 19.10 -63.31
C ALA A 231 -2.89 17.57 -63.00
N ARG A 232 -4.04 16.89 -63.20
CA ARG A 232 -4.21 15.50 -63.75
C ARG A 232 -3.66 14.26 -62.97
N ALA A 233 -4.53 13.70 -62.11
CA ALA A 233 -5.10 12.32 -62.11
C ALA A 233 -4.53 11.20 -63.04
N PRO A 234 -4.84 9.88 -62.80
CA PRO A 234 -5.18 9.14 -61.55
C PRO A 234 -4.60 7.68 -61.50
N ALA A 235 -5.02 6.85 -60.52
CA ALA A 235 -5.59 5.48 -60.71
C ALA A 235 -5.12 4.33 -59.76
N GLN A 236 -6.06 3.42 -59.48
CA GLN A 236 -5.96 1.97 -59.20
C GLN A 236 -5.20 1.39 -57.98
N ALA A 237 -5.95 0.64 -57.15
CA ALA A 237 -5.51 -0.64 -56.57
C ALA A 237 -5.96 -1.79 -57.51
N PRO A 238 -5.41 -3.04 -57.40
CA PRO A 238 -6.17 -4.05 -56.62
C PRO A 238 -5.37 -5.23 -55.99
N THR A 239 -5.87 -5.70 -54.83
CA THR A 239 -6.03 -7.12 -54.35
C THR A 239 -4.94 -8.23 -54.45
N MET A 240 -4.87 -9.02 -53.36
CA MET A 240 -4.77 -10.51 -53.24
C MET A 240 -3.49 -11.20 -52.69
N ARG A 241 -3.74 -12.02 -51.65
CA ARG A 241 -3.19 -13.35 -51.27
C ARG A 241 -1.67 -13.59 -51.07
N SER A 242 -1.32 -13.83 -49.79
CA SER A 242 -0.73 -15.08 -49.21
C SER A 242 0.29 -15.92 -50.00
N VAL A 243 1.42 -16.27 -49.36
CA VAL A 243 1.92 -17.67 -49.16
C VAL A 243 3.16 -17.69 -48.21
N LEU A 244 3.49 -18.87 -47.66
CA LEU A 244 4.68 -19.14 -46.81
C LEU A 244 6.02 -18.95 -47.55
N GLY A 245 7.12 -18.74 -46.79
CA GLY A 245 8.47 -18.92 -47.32
C GLY A 245 9.61 -18.66 -46.34
N SER A 246 10.22 -19.71 -45.79
CA SER A 246 11.63 -19.68 -45.34
C SER A 246 12.55 -19.94 -46.54
N PRO A 247 13.80 -19.47 -46.51
CA PRO A 247 14.90 -20.44 -46.35
C PRO A 247 16.04 -19.93 -45.45
N ALA A 248 17.11 -20.73 -45.33
CA ALA A 248 18.32 -20.47 -44.53
C ALA A 248 19.60 -20.65 -45.37
N VAL A 249 20.79 -20.58 -44.71
CA VAL A 249 22.17 -20.78 -45.25
C VAL A 249 22.59 -19.70 -46.29
N THR A 250 23.85 -19.21 -46.41
CA THR A 250 25.21 -19.68 -46.01
C THR A 250 26.15 -18.59 -45.45
N SER A 251 27.30 -19.03 -44.91
CA SER A 251 28.47 -18.32 -44.32
C SER A 251 29.50 -17.80 -45.37
N PRO A 252 30.74 -17.27 -45.08
CA PRO A 252 31.52 -17.22 -43.82
C PRO A 252 32.23 -15.84 -43.52
N PRO A 253 33.53 -15.64 -43.14
CA PRO A 253 33.92 -14.64 -42.10
C PRO A 253 34.91 -13.52 -42.55
N VAL A 254 35.29 -12.58 -41.65
CA VAL A 254 36.60 -11.88 -41.63
C VAL A 254 36.83 -11.12 -40.29
N GLN A 255 38.09 -10.77 -39.97
CA GLN A 255 38.54 -10.07 -38.75
C GLN A 255 38.49 -8.52 -38.85
N PRO A 256 38.42 -7.78 -37.73
CA PRO A 256 38.64 -6.33 -37.68
C PRO A 256 40.01 -5.92 -37.09
N MET A 257 40.77 -5.03 -37.74
CA MET A 257 41.96 -4.25 -37.25
C MET A 257 42.54 -3.37 -38.40
N PRO A 258 43.42 -2.35 -38.19
CA PRO A 258 43.00 -0.94 -38.06
C PRO A 258 43.71 0.08 -39.02
N SER A 259 43.26 1.36 -39.05
CA SER A 259 43.95 2.62 -39.49
C SER A 259 42.92 3.71 -39.91
N ALA A 260 43.23 5.00 -40.15
CA ALA A 260 44.18 5.97 -39.56
C ALA A 260 43.82 7.42 -40.01
N SER A 261 44.48 8.45 -39.44
CA SER A 261 44.21 9.91 -39.53
C SER A 261 44.48 10.58 -40.90
N PRO A 262 44.21 11.91 -41.05
CA PRO A 262 45.34 12.88 -41.07
C PRO A 262 45.11 14.33 -40.52
N PHE A 263 46.18 14.91 -39.94
CA PHE A 263 46.77 16.29 -40.03
C PHE A 263 45.92 17.55 -40.41
N SER A 264 46.21 18.81 -40.01
CA SER A 264 47.05 19.48 -38.97
C SER A 264 46.92 21.03 -39.05
N ALA A 265 47.29 21.80 -37.99
CA ALA A 265 48.23 22.97 -38.01
C ALA A 265 48.02 24.02 -36.87
N VAL A 266 49.05 24.85 -36.59
CA VAL A 266 49.14 25.90 -35.53
C VAL A 266 50.07 27.05 -36.01
N PRO A 267 49.76 28.36 -35.85
CA PRO A 267 50.53 29.27 -34.95
C PRO A 267 49.75 30.49 -34.34
N GLN A 268 50.47 31.43 -33.70
CA GLN A 268 49.99 32.50 -32.79
C GLN A 268 49.84 33.91 -33.43
N ALA A 269 48.98 34.81 -32.88
CA ALA A 269 49.19 36.28 -32.78
C ALA A 269 48.06 37.07 -32.03
N ARG A 270 48.34 38.31 -31.60
CA ARG A 270 47.41 39.42 -31.22
C ARG A 270 47.11 40.31 -32.48
N PRO A 271 46.14 41.28 -32.56
CA PRO A 271 45.53 42.13 -31.50
C PRO A 271 43.99 42.50 -31.66
N PRO A 272 43.40 43.33 -30.76
CA PRO A 272 42.11 44.09 -30.94
C PRO A 272 42.33 45.44 -31.69
N PRO A 273 41.37 46.40 -31.87
CA PRO A 273 39.96 46.58 -31.41
C PRO A 273 38.97 46.68 -32.64
N PRO A 274 37.84 47.45 -32.76
CA PRO A 274 37.03 48.38 -31.92
C PRO A 274 35.58 47.85 -31.66
N GLY A 275 34.48 48.60 -31.37
CA GLY A 275 34.20 50.05 -31.24
C GLY A 275 32.86 50.38 -30.51
N SER A 276 32.57 51.68 -30.31
CA SER A 276 31.53 52.26 -29.40
C SER A 276 30.39 52.97 -30.19
N PRO A 277 29.46 53.84 -29.65
CA PRO A 277 29.36 54.50 -28.34
C PRO A 277 27.96 54.61 -27.64
N TYR A 278 27.95 54.94 -26.34
CA TYR A 278 27.20 56.08 -25.73
C TYR A 278 27.65 56.28 -24.26
N GLY A 279 27.53 57.50 -23.71
CA GLY A 279 27.92 57.89 -22.33
C GLY A 279 27.35 59.28 -21.97
N PRO A 280 27.86 60.04 -20.96
CA PRO A 280 29.05 59.82 -20.10
C PRO A 280 28.65 59.84 -18.58
N GLN A 281 29.20 60.51 -17.53
CA GLN A 281 30.30 61.49 -17.33
C GLN A 281 30.73 61.60 -15.81
N THR A 282 32.06 61.61 -15.53
CA THR A 282 32.91 62.38 -14.54
C THR A 282 32.35 63.02 -13.22
N TRP A 283 33.08 63.28 -12.11
CA TRP A 283 34.52 63.61 -11.83
C TRP A 283 35.04 63.02 -10.45
N PRO A 284 36.34 63.14 -10.06
CA PRO A 284 37.03 62.37 -8.99
C PRO A 284 37.82 63.19 -7.91
N MET A 285 38.81 62.56 -7.23
CA MET A 285 39.88 63.08 -6.30
C MET A 285 39.53 63.27 -4.80
N GLN A 286 40.44 63.19 -3.81
CA GLN A 286 41.78 62.53 -3.60
C GLN A 286 42.04 62.32 -2.06
N PRO A 287 43.15 61.70 -1.59
CA PRO A 287 43.34 61.25 -0.17
C PRO A 287 44.25 62.16 0.68
N GLU A 288 44.38 61.91 2.02
CA GLU A 288 45.66 62.05 2.74
C GLU A 288 45.76 61.38 4.16
N GLN A 289 46.89 61.61 4.83
CA GLN A 289 47.61 60.85 5.88
C GLN A 289 47.13 61.04 7.36
N GLY A 290 47.51 60.09 8.25
CA GLY A 290 48.46 60.43 9.35
C GLY A 290 48.06 60.40 10.86
N ALA A 291 48.93 59.73 11.66
CA ALA A 291 49.40 60.07 13.03
C ALA A 291 48.59 59.82 14.35
N GLN A 292 49.12 58.88 15.17
CA GLN A 292 49.49 58.92 16.62
C GLN A 292 48.53 59.41 17.75
N ALA A 293 48.92 59.17 19.03
CA ALA A 293 48.05 59.23 20.24
C ALA A 293 48.73 59.84 21.51
N PRO A 294 47.95 60.24 22.54
CA PRO A 294 48.39 60.24 23.96
C PRO A 294 47.34 59.72 25.02
N PRO A 295 47.68 59.52 26.33
CA PRO A 295 46.93 58.62 27.26
C PRO A 295 46.66 59.07 28.74
N ILE A 296 46.01 58.18 29.55
CA ILE A 296 45.86 58.08 31.06
C ILE A 296 45.15 59.23 31.88
N PRO A 297 44.84 59.16 33.22
CA PRO A 297 44.93 58.10 34.30
C PRO A 297 43.73 57.92 35.33
N GLY A 298 43.81 56.92 36.25
CA GLY A 298 43.16 56.89 37.61
C GLY A 298 42.24 55.67 37.95
N SER A 299 42.60 54.65 38.77
CA SER A 299 42.63 54.53 40.27
C SER A 299 41.22 54.34 40.93
N THR A 300 40.90 53.41 41.88
CA THR A 300 41.59 52.83 43.07
C THR A 300 40.98 51.46 43.58
N GLN A 301 41.72 50.74 44.48
CA GLN A 301 41.34 49.90 45.68
C GLN A 301 39.97 49.14 45.82
N ALA A 302 39.78 48.01 46.55
CA ALA A 302 40.61 47.16 47.46
C ALA A 302 40.00 45.71 47.66
N GLN A 303 40.67 44.84 48.44
CA GLN A 303 40.18 43.56 49.04
C GLN A 303 40.04 43.68 50.58
N PRO A 304 39.18 42.90 51.30
CA PRO A 304 39.57 41.60 51.91
C PRO A 304 38.37 40.57 52.01
N PRO A 305 38.31 39.60 52.96
CA PRO A 305 38.99 38.30 52.93
C PRO A 305 38.04 37.06 53.00
N ARG A 306 38.61 35.84 53.10
CA ARG A 306 37.90 34.54 53.14
C ARG A 306 37.24 34.17 54.49
N MET A 307 36.16 33.39 54.42
CA MET A 307 35.66 32.47 55.48
C MET A 307 35.06 31.20 54.83
N PHE A 308 34.86 30.12 55.59
CA PHE A 308 34.43 28.78 55.12
C PHE A 308 33.02 28.42 55.64
N GLY A 309 32.19 27.70 54.87
CA GLY A 309 30.96 27.09 55.44
C GLY A 309 29.90 26.51 54.49
N MET A 310 29.94 25.17 54.30
CA MET A 310 28.80 24.28 53.97
C MET A 310 28.09 24.41 52.58
N PRO A 311 27.31 23.39 52.13
CA PRO A 311 27.23 23.03 50.71
C PRO A 311 25.88 23.33 50.00
N GLN A 312 25.90 23.25 48.67
CA GLN A 312 24.73 23.27 47.79
C GLN A 312 24.85 22.26 46.62
N PRO A 313 23.74 21.88 45.94
CA PRO A 313 23.65 20.67 45.13
C PRO A 313 24.30 20.75 43.73
N PRO A 314 24.60 19.60 43.09
CA PRO A 314 25.37 19.55 41.86
C PRO A 314 24.56 19.87 40.59
N THR A 315 24.88 21.00 39.95
CA THR A 315 24.50 21.28 38.55
C THR A 315 25.54 20.68 37.60
N ASN A 316 25.21 19.58 36.92
CA ASN A 316 26.14 18.87 36.04
C ASN A 316 26.02 19.36 34.58
N GLN A 317 26.87 20.31 34.16
CA GLN A 317 27.07 20.68 32.76
C GLN A 317 28.50 20.37 32.31
N ALA A 318 28.67 19.26 31.60
CA ALA A 318 29.94 18.90 30.97
C ALA A 318 30.05 19.50 29.56
N MET A 319 30.67 20.68 29.44
CA MET A 319 31.24 21.11 28.15
C MET A 319 32.63 20.47 27.99
N THR A 320 32.78 19.59 27.00
CA THR A 320 34.09 19.09 26.57
C THR A 320 34.81 20.16 25.76
N THR A 321 35.82 20.81 26.34
CA THR A 321 36.69 21.78 25.67
C THR A 321 37.66 21.09 24.71
N ILE A 322 37.69 21.56 23.46
CA ILE A 322 38.69 21.18 22.45
C ILE A 322 39.75 22.30 22.38
N PRO A 323 41.06 21.99 22.41
CA PRO A 323 42.10 23.01 22.44
C PRO A 323 42.30 23.70 21.07
N PRO A 324 42.53 25.03 21.03
CA PRO A 324 42.81 25.75 19.79
C PRO A 324 44.28 25.58 19.37
N ALA A 325 44.51 25.01 18.18
CA ALA A 325 45.82 25.03 17.55
C ALA A 325 46.06 26.38 16.84
N ILE A 326 47.21 27.00 17.10
CA ILE A 326 47.59 28.28 16.48
C ILE A 326 48.21 28.01 15.11
N GLY A 327 47.69 28.68 14.07
CA GLY A 327 48.20 28.63 12.69
C GLY A 327 48.27 30.02 12.06
N GLN A 328 49.28 30.26 11.23
CA GLN A 328 49.56 31.58 10.64
C GLN A 328 48.65 31.92 9.44
N PRO A 329 48.38 33.21 9.18
CA PRO A 329 47.58 33.64 8.02
C PRO A 329 48.42 33.76 6.74
N GLY A 330 47.96 33.21 5.62
CA GLY A 330 48.40 33.64 4.28
C GLY A 330 48.61 32.58 3.20
N ALA A 331 47.55 31.99 2.64
CA ALA A 331 47.55 31.41 1.29
C ALA A 331 46.11 31.25 0.74
N PRO A 332 45.80 31.68 -0.51
CA PRO A 332 44.50 31.44 -1.12
C PRO A 332 44.43 30.03 -1.74
N LEU A 333 43.96 29.05 -0.97
CA LEU A 333 43.82 27.66 -1.44
C LEU A 333 42.48 27.41 -2.17
N SER A 334 42.48 27.67 -3.48
CA SER A 334 41.44 27.22 -4.42
C SER A 334 41.51 25.70 -4.69
N GLY A 335 41.38 24.90 -3.63
CA GLY A 335 41.38 23.43 -3.71
C GLY A 335 39.97 22.85 -3.92
N PRO A 336 39.81 21.73 -4.66
CA PRO A 336 38.55 21.01 -4.69
C PRO A 336 38.25 20.42 -3.31
N SER A 337 36.99 20.50 -2.87
CA SER A 337 36.53 19.97 -1.59
C SER A 337 36.54 18.44 -1.58
N LYS A 338 37.70 17.86 -1.25
CA LYS A 338 37.83 16.41 -0.99
C LYS A 338 36.95 16.01 0.20
N ILE A 339 35.85 15.32 -0.12
CA ILE A 339 35.14 14.47 0.84
C ILE A 339 36.09 13.32 1.22
N ASP A 340 36.26 13.06 2.51
CA ASP A 340 36.95 11.86 2.99
C ASP A 340 36.01 10.65 2.80
N PRO A 341 36.37 9.63 1.98
CA PRO A 341 35.51 8.47 1.75
C PRO A 341 35.13 7.72 3.03
N ASN A 342 35.97 7.78 4.07
CA ASN A 342 35.75 7.11 5.35
C ASN A 342 34.72 7.81 6.24
N GLN A 343 34.36 9.06 5.91
CA GLN A 343 33.38 9.87 6.65
C GLN A 343 32.01 9.95 5.93
N ILE A 344 31.84 9.21 4.83
CA ILE A 344 30.59 9.15 4.07
C ILE A 344 29.52 8.40 4.89
N PRO A 345 28.32 8.99 5.13
CA PRO A 345 27.25 8.31 5.85
C PRO A 345 26.74 7.08 5.08
N ARG A 346 26.96 5.89 5.64
CA ARG A 346 26.38 4.62 5.16
C ARG A 346 25.53 3.99 6.28
N PRO A 347 24.56 3.10 5.97
CA PRO A 347 23.79 2.38 6.98
C PRO A 347 24.72 1.51 7.83
N ILE A 348 24.82 1.79 9.13
CA ILE A 348 25.64 1.00 10.06
C ILE A 348 24.81 -0.22 10.49
N PRO A 349 25.32 -1.46 10.36
CA PRO A 349 24.67 -2.63 10.94
C PRO A 349 24.57 -2.45 12.46
N ILE A 350 23.36 -2.52 13.01
CA ILE A 350 23.14 -2.44 14.48
C ILE A 350 23.35 -3.85 15.05
N PRO A 351 24.38 -4.10 15.87
CA PRO A 351 24.62 -5.42 16.47
C PRO A 351 23.77 -5.54 17.75
N SER A 352 22.50 -5.92 17.61
CA SER A 352 21.58 -6.13 18.73
C SER A 352 21.44 -7.63 19.04
N SER A 353 22.27 -8.16 19.96
CA SER A 353 22.08 -9.51 20.52
C SER A 353 20.88 -9.63 21.46
N SER A 354 20.28 -8.50 21.86
CA SER A 354 18.98 -8.43 22.52
C SER A 354 18.08 -7.38 21.87
N PRO A 355 16.77 -7.62 21.68
CA PRO A 355 15.86 -6.66 21.08
C PRO A 355 15.65 -5.44 22.00
N ILE A 356 15.55 -4.25 21.41
CA ILE A 356 15.44 -2.99 22.16
C ILE A 356 14.07 -2.91 22.84
N VAL A 357 14.01 -2.78 24.17
CA VAL A 357 12.73 -2.49 24.86
C VAL A 357 12.41 -1.01 24.72
N TYR A 358 11.29 -0.69 24.08
CA TYR A 358 10.87 0.67 23.77
C TYR A 358 9.56 1.04 24.47
N GLU A 359 9.62 1.96 25.43
CA GLU A 359 8.44 2.55 26.09
C GLU A 359 7.97 3.78 25.29
N THR A 360 6.68 3.82 24.93
CA THR A 360 6.14 4.81 23.97
C THR A 360 6.04 6.24 24.51
N ARG A 361 6.03 6.38 25.84
CA ARG A 361 6.19 7.63 26.60
C ARG A 361 7.19 7.44 27.74
N GLN A 362 8.03 8.43 27.99
CA GLN A 362 8.97 8.50 29.11
C GLN A 362 8.82 9.84 29.83
N GLY A 363 8.84 9.87 31.16
CA GLY A 363 8.65 11.12 31.92
C GLY A 363 7.33 11.86 31.62
N ASN A 364 6.29 11.13 31.21
CA ASN A 364 5.04 11.65 30.65
C ASN A 364 5.19 12.55 29.40
N SER A 365 6.25 12.40 28.62
CA SER A 365 6.38 12.97 27.26
C SER A 365 6.55 11.87 26.22
N ALA A 366 6.35 12.20 24.95
CA ALA A 366 6.54 11.26 23.85
C ALA A 366 8.02 10.87 23.69
N ASN A 367 8.29 9.57 23.65
CA ASN A 367 9.61 9.05 23.31
C ASN A 367 9.80 9.08 21.78
N PRO A 368 10.97 9.47 21.24
CA PRO A 368 11.26 9.31 19.81
C PRO A 368 11.40 7.82 19.44
N PRO A 369 10.75 7.34 18.36
CA PRO A 369 10.76 5.92 18.02
C PRO A 369 12.14 5.45 17.51
N PRO A 370 12.52 4.17 17.75
CA PRO A 370 13.67 3.56 17.08
C PRO A 370 13.45 3.48 15.56
N PRO A 371 14.50 3.29 14.74
CA PRO A 371 14.35 3.12 13.29
C PRO A 371 13.35 2.01 12.96
N ALA A 372 12.54 2.20 11.92
CA ALA A 372 11.52 1.23 11.52
C ALA A 372 12.14 -0.12 11.10
N THR A 373 13.39 -0.07 10.63
CA THR A 373 14.20 -1.23 10.21
C THR A 373 14.90 -1.98 11.37
N SER A 374 14.85 -1.47 12.61
CA SER A 374 15.41 -2.12 13.80
C SER A 374 14.43 -3.13 14.41
N ASP A 375 14.93 -4.08 15.21
CA ASP A 375 14.09 -4.94 16.04
C ASP A 375 13.95 -4.40 17.47
N TYR A 376 12.72 -4.40 17.98
CA TYR A 376 12.35 -3.76 19.25
C TYR A 376 11.03 -4.31 19.80
N VAL A 377 10.94 -4.43 21.12
CA VAL A 377 9.71 -4.82 21.84
C VAL A 377 9.07 -3.56 22.40
N VAL A 378 7.89 -3.19 21.89
CA VAL A 378 7.14 -2.03 22.36
C VAL A 378 6.38 -2.31 23.66
N ARG A 379 6.49 -1.37 24.60
CA ARG A 379 5.61 -1.23 25.77
C ARG A 379 4.76 0.02 25.60
N ASP A 380 3.46 -0.16 25.39
CA ASP A 380 2.52 0.95 25.31
C ASP A 380 2.31 1.57 26.69
N THR A 381 2.87 2.77 26.89
CA THR A 381 2.73 3.61 28.08
C THR A 381 1.90 4.87 27.79
N GLY A 382 0.92 4.76 26.87
CA GLY A 382 -0.11 5.77 26.57
C GLY A 382 -0.07 6.29 25.14
N ASN A 383 1.09 6.29 24.48
CA ASN A 383 1.20 6.46 23.02
C ASN A 383 1.13 5.08 22.34
N CYS A 384 0.45 4.97 21.20
CA CYS A 384 0.38 3.70 20.48
C CYS A 384 1.75 3.30 19.91
N SER A 385 1.92 2.00 19.62
CA SER A 385 3.16 1.48 19.02
C SER A 385 3.55 2.19 17.71
N PRO A 386 4.85 2.50 17.49
CA PRO A 386 5.40 2.95 16.21
C PRO A 386 5.26 1.94 15.05
N ARG A 387 4.70 0.76 15.32
CA ARG A 387 4.24 -0.21 14.30
C ARG A 387 2.86 0.17 13.74
N TYR A 388 2.01 0.86 14.51
CA TYR A 388 0.65 1.26 14.10
C TYR A 388 0.56 2.69 13.55
N MET A 389 1.37 3.61 14.08
CA MET A 389 1.38 5.01 13.66
C MET A 389 2.77 5.63 13.87
N ARG A 390 3.34 6.22 12.83
CA ARG A 390 4.53 7.10 12.92
C ARG A 390 4.22 8.48 12.36
N CYS A 391 4.85 9.51 12.91
CA CYS A 391 4.89 10.84 12.31
C CYS A 391 6.25 11.09 11.67
N THR A 392 6.28 11.86 10.58
CA THR A 392 7.53 12.31 9.93
C THR A 392 8.39 13.20 10.85
N ILE A 393 7.79 13.88 11.83
CA ILE A 393 8.49 14.74 12.79
C ILE A 393 7.88 14.51 14.19
N ASN A 394 8.70 14.06 15.14
CA ASN A 394 8.25 13.71 16.50
C ASN A 394 8.17 14.92 17.46
N GLN A 395 8.43 16.13 16.97
CA GLN A 395 7.97 17.38 17.58
C GLN A 395 7.22 18.20 16.53
N ILE A 396 5.99 18.58 16.82
CA ILE A 396 5.10 19.23 15.84
C ILE A 396 5.49 20.71 15.72
N PRO A 397 5.69 21.25 14.50
CA PRO A 397 5.98 22.67 14.32
C PRO A 397 4.81 23.54 14.80
N CYS A 398 5.10 24.63 15.53
CA CYS A 398 4.04 25.51 16.02
C CYS A 398 3.35 26.34 14.92
N THR A 399 3.96 26.50 13.75
CA THR A 399 3.41 27.28 12.63
C THR A 399 3.70 26.66 11.26
N ALA A 400 2.82 26.96 10.29
CA ALA A 400 3.02 26.62 8.89
C ALA A 400 4.31 27.20 8.31
N ASP A 401 4.72 28.40 8.75
CA ASP A 401 5.95 29.06 8.31
C ASP A 401 7.20 28.27 8.76
N LEU A 402 7.18 27.73 9.98
CA LEU A 402 8.28 26.93 10.53
C LEU A 402 8.42 25.59 9.78
N LEU A 403 7.29 24.92 9.50
CA LEU A 403 7.25 23.73 8.66
C LEU A 403 7.78 24.02 7.25
N THR A 404 7.27 25.08 6.61
CA THR A 404 7.68 25.50 5.26
C THR A 404 9.18 25.85 5.22
N THR A 405 9.68 26.56 6.23
CA THR A 405 11.11 26.89 6.37
C THR A 405 11.97 25.64 6.46
N SER A 406 11.53 24.61 7.20
CA SER A 406 12.26 23.32 7.27
C SER A 406 12.32 22.56 5.92
N SER A 407 11.41 22.86 4.99
CA SER A 407 11.16 22.10 3.75
C SER A 407 10.79 20.63 3.96
N MET A 408 10.59 20.16 5.20
CA MET A 408 10.09 18.83 5.51
C MET A 408 8.56 18.77 5.38
N GLN A 409 8.01 17.56 5.25
CA GLN A 409 6.57 17.35 5.16
C GLN A 409 6.03 16.84 6.50
N LEU A 410 4.89 17.37 6.96
CA LEU A 410 4.17 16.82 8.10
C LEU A 410 3.17 15.76 7.62
N ALA A 411 3.37 14.51 8.04
CA ALA A 411 2.50 13.40 7.68
C ALA A 411 2.52 12.29 8.75
N LEU A 412 1.50 11.43 8.71
CA LEU A 412 1.44 10.18 9.46
C LEU A 412 1.51 8.99 8.48
N LEU A 413 2.25 7.95 8.87
CA LEU A 413 2.22 6.64 8.25
C LEU A 413 1.43 5.73 9.20
N VAL A 414 0.26 5.26 8.77
CA VAL A 414 -0.75 4.61 9.61
C VAL A 414 -1.00 3.19 9.10
N GLN A 415 -0.71 2.19 9.94
CA GLN A 415 -0.80 0.77 9.61
C GLN A 415 -1.61 0.06 10.73
N PRO A 416 -2.95 0.25 10.80
CA PRO A 416 -3.74 -0.08 11.99
C PRO A 416 -3.69 -1.56 12.40
N MET A 417 -3.47 -2.44 11.43
CA MET A 417 -3.49 -3.89 11.60
C MET A 417 -2.08 -4.51 11.76
N ALA A 418 -1.02 -3.70 11.86
CA ALA A 418 0.37 -4.17 11.88
C ALA A 418 0.63 -5.30 12.89
N LEU A 419 1.59 -6.16 12.57
CA LEU A 419 2.00 -7.23 13.47
C LEU A 419 2.76 -6.63 14.68
N PRO A 420 2.33 -6.92 15.92
CA PRO A 420 3.17 -6.69 17.10
C PRO A 420 4.34 -7.68 17.10
N HIS A 421 5.45 -7.34 17.76
CA HIS A 421 6.51 -8.32 18.04
C HIS A 421 5.97 -9.39 19.03
N PRO A 422 6.33 -10.69 18.93
CA PRO A 422 5.73 -11.77 19.74
C PRO A 422 5.88 -11.70 21.27
N SER A 423 6.64 -10.72 21.77
CA SER A 423 6.80 -10.42 23.21
C SER A 423 6.19 -9.07 23.64
N GLU A 424 5.41 -8.42 22.76
CA GLU A 424 4.59 -7.25 23.08
C GLU A 424 3.24 -7.72 23.66
N ASP A 425 2.64 -6.92 24.56
CA ASP A 425 1.30 -7.21 25.08
C ASP A 425 0.24 -7.12 23.96
N PRO A 426 -0.74 -8.04 23.88
CA PRO A 426 -1.81 -7.97 22.88
C PRO A 426 -2.72 -6.76 23.12
N ILE A 427 -3.20 -6.14 22.03
CA ILE A 427 -4.15 -5.02 22.10
C ILE A 427 -5.39 -5.45 22.90
N GLN A 428 -5.68 -4.70 23.96
CA GLN A 428 -6.76 -5.01 24.89
C GLN A 428 -8.13 -4.64 24.28
N VAL A 429 -9.10 -5.54 24.40
CA VAL A 429 -10.48 -5.33 23.96
C VAL A 429 -11.31 -4.84 25.14
N VAL A 430 -11.96 -3.68 24.99
CA VAL A 430 -12.81 -3.05 26.00
C VAL A 430 -14.27 -3.12 25.53
N ASP A 431 -15.15 -3.60 26.40
CA ASP A 431 -16.60 -3.62 26.16
C ASP A 431 -17.29 -2.59 27.06
N PHE A 432 -18.19 -1.81 26.46
CA PHE A 432 -19.06 -0.84 27.13
C PHE A 432 -20.53 -1.30 27.14
N GLY A 433 -20.84 -2.44 26.53
CA GLY A 433 -22.21 -2.93 26.36
C GLY A 433 -23.03 -2.02 25.44
N GLU A 434 -24.32 -1.86 25.77
CA GLU A 434 -25.26 -1.15 24.88
C GLU A 434 -25.05 0.37 24.79
N SER A 435 -24.33 0.99 25.74
CA SER A 435 -24.00 2.43 25.67
C SER A 435 -22.93 2.76 24.63
N GLY A 436 -22.12 1.79 24.22
CA GLY A 436 -20.99 1.98 23.31
C GLY A 436 -19.82 2.77 23.94
N PRO A 437 -18.68 2.87 23.23
CA PRO A 437 -17.49 3.54 23.75
C PRO A 437 -17.71 5.04 23.93
N VAL A 438 -17.21 5.60 25.03
CA VAL A 438 -17.33 7.02 25.36
C VAL A 438 -16.61 7.89 24.31
N ARG A 439 -17.29 8.96 23.85
CA ARG A 439 -16.82 9.85 22.78
C ARG A 439 -17.11 11.31 23.09
N CYS A 440 -16.24 12.21 22.66
CA CYS A 440 -16.48 13.65 22.73
C CYS A 440 -17.70 14.03 21.86
N SER A 441 -18.66 14.78 22.42
CA SER A 441 -19.91 15.11 21.71
C SER A 441 -19.68 16.01 20.49
N ARG A 442 -18.67 16.88 20.51
CA ARG A 442 -18.30 17.79 19.40
C ARG A 442 -17.53 17.11 18.27
N CYS A 443 -16.36 16.52 18.53
CA CYS A 443 -15.49 15.97 17.47
C CYS A 443 -15.70 14.46 17.18
N LYS A 444 -16.53 13.79 18.00
CA LYS A 444 -16.78 12.33 17.94
C LYS A 444 -15.52 11.46 18.01
N GLY A 445 -14.43 12.00 18.56
CA GLY A 445 -13.23 11.23 18.93
C GLY A 445 -13.50 10.38 20.17
N TYR A 446 -12.91 9.20 20.22
CA TYR A 446 -13.07 8.22 21.29
C TYR A 446 -12.22 8.59 22.49
N ILE A 447 -12.70 8.21 23.69
CA ILE A 447 -11.95 8.31 24.95
C ILE A 447 -10.56 7.67 24.81
N ASN A 448 -9.55 8.32 25.39
CA ASN A 448 -8.14 7.98 25.24
C ASN A 448 -7.33 8.55 26.43
N PRO A 449 -6.07 8.10 26.66
CA PRO A 449 -5.25 8.51 27.81
C PRO A 449 -5.02 10.01 27.98
N PHE A 450 -5.17 10.82 26.92
CA PHE A 450 -4.86 12.25 26.93
C PHE A 450 -6.07 13.14 27.28
N MET A 451 -7.28 12.58 27.45
CA MET A 451 -8.44 13.36 27.87
C MET A 451 -8.38 13.73 29.35
N LYS A 452 -8.46 15.03 29.66
CA LYS A 452 -8.30 15.55 31.02
C LYS A 452 -9.62 15.57 31.77
N PHE A 453 -9.79 14.68 32.74
CA PHE A 453 -10.92 14.72 33.67
C PHE A 453 -10.83 15.92 34.63
N ILE A 454 -11.97 16.51 34.95
CA ILE A 454 -12.15 17.68 35.84
C ILE A 454 -13.44 17.50 36.68
N ASP A 455 -13.75 18.46 37.58
CA ASP A 455 -14.98 18.46 38.40
C ASP A 455 -15.22 17.12 39.13
N GLN A 456 -14.22 16.67 39.90
CA GLN A 456 -14.21 15.35 40.56
C GLN A 456 -14.53 14.17 39.62
N GLY A 457 -14.08 14.27 38.37
CA GLY A 457 -14.27 13.25 37.32
C GLY A 457 -15.62 13.32 36.61
N ARG A 458 -16.51 14.25 36.98
CA ARG A 458 -17.85 14.41 36.38
C ARG A 458 -17.81 14.95 34.96
N LYS A 459 -16.71 15.56 34.54
CA LYS A 459 -16.51 16.12 33.19
C LYS A 459 -15.12 15.80 32.67
N PHE A 460 -14.95 15.80 31.35
CA PHE A 460 -13.65 15.62 30.71
C PHE A 460 -13.45 16.61 29.56
N ILE A 461 -12.21 17.05 29.37
CA ILE A 461 -11.78 17.92 28.27
C ILE A 461 -11.15 17.05 27.18
N CYS A 462 -11.70 17.14 25.96
CA CYS A 462 -11.19 16.39 24.81
C CYS A 462 -9.86 16.99 24.29
N ASN A 463 -8.80 16.18 24.29
CA ASN A 463 -7.46 16.51 23.76
C ASN A 463 -7.45 16.90 22.27
N LEU A 464 -8.46 16.49 21.50
CA LEU A 464 -8.52 16.75 20.06
C LEU A 464 -9.18 18.12 19.73
N CYS A 465 -10.11 18.61 20.54
CA CYS A 465 -10.87 19.83 20.19
C CYS A 465 -11.08 20.82 21.35
N GLY A 466 -10.57 20.54 22.55
CA GLY A 466 -10.73 21.39 23.73
C GLY A 466 -12.16 21.46 24.28
N PHE A 467 -13.12 20.72 23.71
CA PHE A 467 -14.50 20.70 24.21
C PHE A 467 -14.59 19.98 25.55
N THR A 468 -15.47 20.45 26.43
CA THR A 468 -15.74 19.84 27.74
C THR A 468 -17.06 19.08 27.68
N ASP A 469 -16.97 17.76 27.85
CA ASP A 469 -18.11 16.84 27.88
C ASP A 469 -18.43 16.42 29.32
N GLU A 470 -19.67 15.98 29.57
CA GLU A 470 -20.03 15.35 30.84
C GLU A 470 -19.69 13.84 30.80
N THR A 471 -19.13 13.33 31.88
CA THR A 471 -18.78 11.92 32.04
C THR A 471 -20.06 11.09 32.24
N PRO A 472 -20.32 10.03 31.46
CA PRO A 472 -21.45 9.13 31.69
C PRO A 472 -21.45 8.57 33.12
N ARG A 473 -22.63 8.38 33.72
CA ARG A 473 -22.78 8.06 35.16
C ARG A 473 -22.25 6.69 35.52
N ASP A 474 -22.44 5.73 34.62
CA ASP A 474 -21.88 4.38 34.58
C ASP A 474 -20.35 4.38 34.38
N TYR A 475 -19.82 5.40 33.72
CA TYR A 475 -18.39 5.58 33.50
C TYR A 475 -17.71 6.50 34.53
N HIS A 476 -18.42 7.03 35.54
CA HIS A 476 -17.86 8.00 36.49
C HIS A 476 -16.88 7.36 37.48
N CYS A 477 -15.76 8.03 37.74
CA CYS A 477 -14.90 7.78 38.89
C CYS A 477 -14.27 9.10 39.35
N ASN A 478 -14.04 9.21 40.67
CA ASN A 478 -13.39 10.38 41.27
C ASN A 478 -11.92 10.53 40.84
N LEU A 479 -11.38 11.73 41.02
CA LEU A 479 -9.95 12.01 40.82
C LEU A 479 -9.10 11.52 42.01
N GLY A 480 -7.83 11.23 41.73
CA GLY A 480 -6.79 10.97 42.72
C GLY A 480 -6.06 12.26 43.15
N PRO A 481 -5.11 12.15 44.11
CA PRO A 481 -4.33 13.30 44.58
C PRO A 481 -3.44 13.95 43.50
N ASP A 482 -3.13 13.21 42.44
CA ASP A 482 -2.37 13.65 41.25
C ASP A 482 -3.25 14.37 40.21
N GLY A 483 -4.56 14.41 40.41
CA GLY A 483 -5.53 14.96 39.46
C GLY A 483 -5.86 14.05 38.27
N ARG A 484 -5.31 12.82 38.19
CA ARG A 484 -5.78 11.79 37.26
C ARG A 484 -7.03 11.12 37.84
N ARG A 485 -7.69 10.29 37.04
CA ARG A 485 -8.82 9.47 37.47
C ARG A 485 -8.29 8.24 38.21
N ARG A 486 -8.88 7.83 39.35
CA ARG A 486 -8.24 6.83 40.25
C ARG A 486 -8.03 5.44 39.63
N ASP A 487 -8.87 5.06 38.68
CA ASP A 487 -8.84 3.81 37.90
C ASP A 487 -8.17 3.99 36.52
N ALA A 488 -7.49 5.13 36.26
CA ALA A 488 -6.91 5.41 34.94
C ALA A 488 -5.86 4.38 34.49
N ASP A 489 -5.11 3.79 35.42
CA ASP A 489 -4.08 2.78 35.10
C ASP A 489 -4.66 1.35 35.01
N GLU A 490 -5.86 1.14 35.56
CA GLU A 490 -6.60 -0.13 35.48
C GLU A 490 -7.39 -0.27 34.17
N ARG A 491 -7.77 0.86 33.54
CA ARG A 491 -8.63 0.91 32.35
C ARG A 491 -7.81 1.07 31.06
N PRO A 492 -7.83 0.09 30.13
CA PRO A 492 -7.00 0.12 28.92
C PRO A 492 -7.13 1.40 28.11
N GLU A 493 -8.35 1.91 27.96
CA GLU A 493 -8.67 3.13 27.19
C GLU A 493 -8.20 4.44 27.86
N LEU A 494 -7.65 4.36 29.08
CA LEU A 494 -7.09 5.48 29.84
C LEU A 494 -5.58 5.35 30.10
N CYS A 495 -4.97 4.17 29.88
CA CYS A 495 -3.53 3.94 30.05
C CYS A 495 -2.78 3.47 28.77
N ARG A 496 -3.48 2.97 27.74
CA ARG A 496 -2.88 2.50 26.48
C ARG A 496 -3.25 3.39 25.30
N GLY A 497 -2.28 3.62 24.43
CA GLY A 497 -2.49 4.34 23.17
C GLY A 497 -3.21 3.51 22.12
N ALA A 498 -3.07 2.18 22.12
CA ALA A 498 -3.81 1.26 21.27
C ALA A 498 -4.82 0.39 22.05
N VAL A 499 -6.10 0.45 21.67
CA VAL A 499 -7.19 -0.41 22.21
C VAL A 499 -8.16 -0.81 21.11
N GLU A 500 -8.98 -1.83 21.36
CA GLU A 500 -10.18 -2.11 20.56
C GLU A 500 -11.45 -1.98 21.40
N PHE A 501 -12.48 -1.35 20.87
CA PHE A 501 -13.82 -1.38 21.46
C PHE A 501 -14.70 -2.42 20.77
N VAL A 502 -15.52 -3.13 21.56
CA VAL A 502 -16.69 -3.83 21.02
C VAL A 502 -17.63 -2.79 20.43
N ALA A 503 -18.05 -2.99 19.16
CA ALA A 503 -18.93 -2.04 18.51
C ALA A 503 -20.40 -2.33 18.88
N SER A 504 -21.09 -1.36 19.47
CA SER A 504 -22.53 -1.45 19.76
C SER A 504 -23.38 -1.39 18.48
N LYS A 505 -24.69 -1.64 18.61
CA LYS A 505 -25.61 -1.75 17.47
C LYS A 505 -25.67 -0.48 16.58
N GLU A 506 -25.32 0.70 17.10
CA GLU A 506 -25.27 1.94 16.30
C GLU A 506 -24.21 1.94 15.18
N TYR A 507 -23.20 1.06 15.28
CA TYR A 507 -22.13 0.90 14.29
C TYR A 507 -22.44 -0.17 13.21
N MET A 508 -23.69 -0.62 13.15
CA MET A 508 -24.14 -1.72 12.28
C MET A 508 -25.41 -1.33 11.51
N VAL A 509 -25.37 -1.45 10.18
CA VAL A 509 -26.55 -1.29 9.30
C VAL A 509 -27.13 -2.63 8.84
N ARG A 510 -26.38 -3.71 9.08
CA ARG A 510 -26.69 -5.13 8.86
C ARG A 510 -25.88 -5.95 9.86
N ASP A 511 -26.16 -7.25 9.98
CA ASP A 511 -25.31 -8.15 10.76
C ASP A 511 -23.86 -8.17 10.23
N PRO A 512 -22.83 -8.29 11.09
CA PRO A 512 -21.43 -8.24 10.65
C PRO A 512 -21.11 -9.35 9.65
N MET A 513 -20.48 -8.95 8.54
CA MET A 513 -20.22 -9.79 7.36
C MET A 513 -19.55 -11.14 7.71
N PRO A 514 -19.99 -12.25 7.06
CA PRO A 514 -19.31 -13.54 7.13
C PRO A 514 -17.94 -13.51 6.41
N ALA A 515 -17.03 -14.42 6.76
CA ALA A 515 -15.82 -14.61 5.97
C ALA A 515 -16.17 -15.30 4.65
N VAL A 516 -16.14 -14.55 3.54
CA VAL A 516 -16.43 -15.07 2.19
C VAL A 516 -15.17 -14.99 1.33
N TYR A 517 -14.74 -16.12 0.79
CA TYR A 517 -13.60 -16.23 -0.12
C TYR A 517 -14.06 -16.79 -1.46
N PHE A 518 -13.85 -16.04 -2.54
CA PHE A 518 -14.22 -16.47 -3.88
C PHE A 518 -12.96 -16.65 -4.73
N PHE A 519 -12.75 -17.83 -5.30
CA PHE A 519 -11.58 -18.13 -6.14
C PHE A 519 -11.96 -18.06 -7.63
N LEU A 520 -11.22 -17.27 -8.42
CA LEU A 520 -11.48 -17.07 -9.84
C LEU A 520 -10.21 -17.36 -10.65
N ILE A 521 -10.21 -18.42 -11.47
CA ILE A 521 -8.99 -19.00 -12.04
C ILE A 521 -8.98 -18.95 -13.58
N ASP A 522 -7.95 -18.35 -14.17
CA ASP A 522 -7.68 -18.34 -15.61
C ASP A 522 -7.37 -19.78 -16.11
N VAL A 523 -8.14 -20.23 -17.10
CA VAL A 523 -8.01 -21.54 -17.78
C VAL A 523 -7.79 -21.38 -19.29
N SER A 524 -7.32 -20.22 -19.73
CA SER A 524 -6.84 -20.00 -21.09
C SER A 524 -5.69 -20.96 -21.44
N MET A 525 -5.51 -21.21 -22.73
CA MET A 525 -4.45 -22.06 -23.29
C MET A 525 -3.07 -21.75 -22.69
N ASN A 526 -2.74 -20.47 -22.47
CA ASN A 526 -1.46 -20.07 -21.89
C ASN A 526 -1.37 -20.35 -20.38
N ALA A 527 -2.46 -20.18 -19.63
CA ALA A 527 -2.51 -20.51 -18.21
C ALA A 527 -2.32 -22.02 -17.97
N ILE A 528 -2.88 -22.84 -18.87
CA ILE A 528 -2.69 -24.29 -18.89
C ILE A 528 -1.27 -24.67 -19.30
N GLN A 529 -0.76 -24.15 -20.43
CA GLN A 529 0.58 -24.50 -20.96
C GLN A 529 1.74 -24.09 -20.06
N THR A 530 1.63 -22.97 -19.33
CA THR A 530 2.63 -22.50 -18.36
C THR A 530 2.54 -23.20 -17.00
N GLY A 531 1.50 -24.01 -16.77
CA GLY A 531 1.19 -24.63 -15.49
C GLY A 531 0.61 -23.68 -14.44
N ALA A 532 0.29 -22.42 -14.80
CA ALA A 532 -0.25 -21.42 -13.88
C ALA A 532 -1.60 -21.86 -13.27
N THR A 533 -2.51 -22.41 -14.09
CA THR A 533 -3.79 -22.97 -13.61
C THR A 533 -3.55 -24.08 -12.58
N ALA A 534 -2.61 -24.99 -12.83
CA ALA A 534 -2.30 -26.10 -11.93
C ALA A 534 -1.63 -25.63 -10.63
N ALA A 535 -0.72 -24.65 -10.70
CA ALA A 535 -0.10 -24.02 -9.55
C ALA A 535 -1.15 -23.29 -8.68
N ALA A 536 -2.07 -22.55 -9.29
CA ALA A 536 -3.18 -21.90 -8.59
C ALA A 536 -4.10 -22.94 -7.90
N CYS A 537 -4.51 -24.00 -8.61
CA CYS A 537 -5.36 -25.04 -8.03
C CYS A 537 -4.66 -25.75 -6.85
N SER A 538 -3.38 -26.08 -6.99
CA SER A 538 -2.57 -26.69 -5.93
C SER A 538 -2.39 -25.77 -4.71
N ALA A 539 -2.16 -24.48 -4.94
CA ALA A 539 -2.04 -23.47 -3.89
C ALA A 539 -3.34 -23.32 -3.10
N ILE A 540 -4.49 -23.21 -3.80
CA ILE A 540 -5.81 -23.13 -3.18
C ILE A 540 -6.09 -24.41 -2.37
N ASN A 541 -5.85 -25.59 -2.94
CA ASN A 541 -6.17 -26.88 -2.30
C ASN A 541 -5.47 -27.04 -0.94
N GLN A 542 -4.21 -26.60 -0.83
CA GLN A 542 -3.48 -26.59 0.43
C GLN A 542 -4.03 -25.56 1.43
N VAL A 543 -4.30 -24.32 0.97
CA VAL A 543 -4.77 -23.22 1.82
C VAL A 543 -6.22 -23.37 2.29
N ILE A 544 -7.02 -24.30 1.72
CA ILE A 544 -8.34 -24.69 2.25
C ILE A 544 -8.27 -25.04 3.75
N SER A 545 -7.17 -25.69 4.19
CA SER A 545 -6.94 -26.06 5.59
C SER A 545 -6.56 -24.91 6.51
N ASP A 546 -6.15 -23.77 5.95
CA ASP A 546 -5.79 -22.53 6.66
C ASP A 546 -6.95 -21.50 6.71
N LEU A 547 -8.04 -21.75 5.98
CA LEU A 547 -9.25 -20.92 6.04
C LEU A 547 -9.87 -20.99 7.45
N PRO A 548 -10.47 -19.89 7.96
CA PRO A 548 -11.04 -19.88 9.30
C PRO A 548 -12.20 -20.89 9.40
N GLU A 549 -12.03 -21.99 10.15
CA GLU A 549 -13.09 -22.99 10.39
C GLU A 549 -14.15 -22.44 11.35
N GLY A 550 -15.10 -21.67 10.80
CA GLY A 550 -16.27 -21.14 11.52
C GLY A 550 -17.58 -21.47 10.76
N PRO A 551 -18.72 -21.57 11.46
CA PRO A 551 -20.02 -21.92 10.86
C PRO A 551 -20.61 -20.83 9.95
N ARG A 552 -19.83 -19.80 9.62
CA ARG A 552 -20.17 -18.70 8.69
C ARG A 552 -19.14 -18.52 7.58
N THR A 553 -18.13 -19.39 7.46
CA THR A 553 -17.12 -19.28 6.39
C THR A 553 -17.69 -19.85 5.10
N LEU A 554 -17.82 -18.98 4.09
CA LEU A 554 -18.38 -19.31 2.78
C LEU A 554 -17.28 -19.30 1.72
N VAL A 555 -17.38 -20.23 0.78
CA VAL A 555 -16.47 -20.34 -0.37
C VAL A 555 -17.25 -20.47 -1.67
N GLY A 556 -16.78 -19.78 -2.70
CA GLY A 556 -17.21 -19.97 -4.09
C GLY A 556 -16.01 -20.13 -5.03
N ILE A 557 -16.23 -20.74 -6.20
CA ILE A 557 -15.20 -20.93 -7.21
C ILE A 557 -15.76 -20.80 -8.63
N ALA A 558 -14.97 -20.20 -9.52
CA ALA A 558 -15.20 -20.16 -10.95
C ALA A 558 -13.88 -20.23 -11.75
N THR A 559 -13.95 -20.68 -13.00
CA THR A 559 -12.85 -20.65 -13.97
C THR A 559 -13.26 -19.83 -15.20
N PHE A 560 -12.31 -19.22 -15.89
CA PHE A 560 -12.63 -18.38 -17.06
C PHE A 560 -11.56 -18.41 -18.16
N ASP A 561 -12.02 -18.31 -19.40
CA ASP A 561 -11.23 -18.12 -20.62
C ASP A 561 -11.86 -16.98 -21.43
N SER A 562 -12.32 -17.20 -22.67
CA SER A 562 -13.27 -16.30 -23.35
C SER A 562 -14.70 -16.40 -22.78
N THR A 563 -14.99 -17.38 -21.93
CA THR A 563 -16.27 -17.60 -21.24
C THR A 563 -16.08 -17.81 -19.73
N ILE A 564 -17.17 -17.78 -18.96
CA ILE A 564 -17.15 -17.89 -17.48
C ILE A 564 -17.80 -19.21 -17.05
N HIS A 565 -17.17 -19.95 -16.16
CA HIS A 565 -17.63 -21.25 -15.67
C HIS A 565 -17.74 -21.23 -14.15
N PHE A 566 -18.97 -21.18 -13.63
CA PHE A 566 -19.24 -21.31 -12.20
C PHE A 566 -19.38 -22.79 -11.80
N TYR A 567 -19.17 -23.12 -10.53
CA TYR A 567 -19.35 -24.48 -10.02
C TYR A 567 -20.31 -24.52 -8.83
N ASN A 568 -21.36 -25.34 -8.93
CA ASN A 568 -22.22 -25.67 -7.80
C ASN A 568 -21.55 -26.80 -6.99
N LEU A 569 -21.22 -26.53 -5.73
CA LEU A 569 -20.47 -27.44 -4.85
C LEU A 569 -21.34 -28.12 -3.79
N LYS A 570 -22.67 -27.97 -3.83
CA LYS A 570 -23.59 -28.50 -2.81
C LYS A 570 -23.38 -30.00 -2.56
N ARG A 571 -23.30 -30.39 -1.28
CA ARG A 571 -23.15 -31.78 -0.82
C ARG A 571 -24.24 -32.75 -1.31
N ALA A 572 -25.40 -32.23 -1.74
CA ALA A 572 -26.49 -33.03 -2.29
C ALA A 572 -26.23 -33.55 -3.73
N LEU A 573 -25.21 -33.03 -4.42
CA LEU A 573 -24.76 -33.51 -5.72
C LEU A 573 -23.80 -34.71 -5.54
N GLN A 574 -23.72 -35.60 -6.54
CA GLN A 574 -22.72 -36.69 -6.56
C GLN A 574 -21.33 -36.22 -7.02
N GLN A 575 -21.27 -35.08 -7.72
CA GLN A 575 -20.07 -34.43 -8.22
C GLN A 575 -20.35 -32.92 -8.42
N PRO A 576 -19.33 -32.05 -8.45
CA PRO A 576 -19.50 -30.65 -8.82
C PRO A 576 -20.21 -30.49 -10.17
N LEU A 577 -21.15 -29.53 -10.25
CA LEU A 577 -21.83 -29.18 -11.50
C LEU A 577 -21.29 -27.86 -12.05
N MET A 578 -20.70 -27.90 -13.25
CA MET A 578 -20.27 -26.72 -13.99
C MET A 578 -21.46 -25.99 -14.62
N LEU A 579 -21.50 -24.67 -14.50
CA LEU A 579 -22.54 -23.77 -15.02
C LEU A 579 -21.87 -22.69 -15.88
N ILE A 580 -22.05 -22.78 -17.20
CA ILE A 580 -21.37 -21.90 -18.16
C ILE A 580 -22.21 -20.64 -18.40
N VAL A 581 -21.58 -19.47 -18.29
CA VAL A 581 -22.11 -18.15 -18.66
C VAL A 581 -21.31 -17.66 -19.88
N PRO A 582 -21.88 -17.78 -21.10
CA PRO A 582 -21.19 -17.40 -22.33
C PRO A 582 -21.35 -15.92 -22.70
N ASP A 583 -22.28 -15.19 -22.10
CA ASP A 583 -22.41 -13.75 -22.32
C ASP A 583 -21.42 -12.99 -21.42
N ILE A 584 -20.42 -12.38 -22.07
CA ILE A 584 -19.35 -11.60 -21.43
C ILE A 584 -19.55 -10.08 -21.56
N GLN A 585 -20.73 -9.64 -21.99
CA GLN A 585 -21.12 -8.23 -22.12
C GLN A 585 -22.25 -7.86 -21.16
N ASP A 586 -23.26 -8.72 -21.00
CA ASP A 586 -24.30 -8.61 -19.97
C ASP A 586 -24.25 -9.80 -18.99
N VAL A 587 -23.15 -9.85 -18.23
CA VAL A 587 -22.88 -10.94 -17.27
C VAL A 587 -23.91 -11.04 -16.15
N TYR A 588 -24.26 -12.28 -15.82
CA TYR A 588 -25.17 -12.65 -14.73
C TYR A 588 -24.56 -13.78 -13.89
N THR A 589 -25.07 -13.97 -12.67
CA THR A 589 -24.77 -15.14 -11.84
C THR A 589 -25.82 -16.23 -12.11
N PRO A 590 -25.44 -17.47 -12.45
CA PRO A 590 -26.41 -18.49 -12.90
C PRO A 590 -27.29 -19.03 -11.77
N LEU A 591 -26.80 -19.06 -10.53
CA LEU A 591 -27.55 -19.42 -9.32
C LEU A 591 -26.94 -18.70 -8.10
N GLU A 592 -27.54 -17.60 -7.65
CA GLU A 592 -26.99 -16.75 -6.57
C GLU A 592 -26.71 -17.51 -5.25
N THR A 593 -27.57 -18.45 -4.87
CA THR A 593 -27.52 -19.18 -3.59
C THR A 593 -26.79 -20.54 -3.65
N ASP A 594 -26.24 -20.92 -4.81
CA ASP A 594 -25.64 -22.25 -5.03
C ASP A 594 -24.14 -22.19 -5.37
N VAL A 595 -23.65 -21.02 -5.79
CA VAL A 595 -22.25 -20.80 -6.17
C VAL A 595 -21.37 -20.44 -4.96
N ILE A 596 -21.94 -19.85 -3.92
CA ILE A 596 -21.25 -19.51 -2.67
C ILE A 596 -21.89 -20.32 -1.54
N VAL A 597 -21.15 -21.28 -0.97
CA VAL A 597 -21.65 -22.27 -0.02
C VAL A 597 -20.73 -22.40 1.20
N GLN A 598 -21.24 -22.99 2.30
CA GLN A 598 -20.47 -23.11 3.54
C GLN A 598 -19.31 -24.10 3.36
N LEU A 599 -18.09 -23.71 3.77
CA LEU A 599 -16.87 -24.52 3.58
C LEU A 599 -17.00 -25.92 4.19
N SER A 600 -17.56 -26.02 5.40
CA SER A 600 -17.83 -27.27 6.10
C SER A 600 -18.81 -28.20 5.39
N GLU A 601 -19.61 -27.72 4.43
CA GLU A 601 -20.50 -28.54 3.62
C GLU A 601 -19.82 -29.04 2.34
N CYS A 602 -19.03 -28.17 1.67
CA CYS A 602 -18.54 -28.37 0.31
C CYS A 602 -17.09 -28.88 0.18
N ARG A 603 -16.30 -28.87 1.26
CA ARG A 603 -14.84 -29.14 1.25
C ARG A 603 -14.39 -30.27 0.31
N GLN A 604 -14.97 -31.46 0.43
CA GLN A 604 -14.62 -32.62 -0.42
C GLN A 604 -14.89 -32.40 -1.91
N HIS A 605 -15.96 -31.67 -2.26
CA HIS A 605 -16.25 -31.30 -3.66
C HIS A 605 -15.30 -30.23 -4.18
N LEU A 606 -14.83 -29.32 -3.32
CA LEU A 606 -13.86 -28.30 -3.69
C LEU A 606 -12.46 -28.90 -3.88
N GLU A 607 -12.01 -29.76 -2.96
CA GLU A 607 -10.75 -30.51 -3.05
C GLU A 607 -10.72 -31.35 -4.35
N LEU A 608 -11.77 -32.15 -4.60
CA LEU A 608 -11.92 -32.93 -5.84
C LEU A 608 -11.98 -32.06 -7.11
N LEU A 609 -12.63 -30.89 -7.06
CA LEU A 609 -12.71 -30.01 -8.23
C LEU A 609 -11.34 -29.42 -8.59
N LEU A 610 -10.56 -28.98 -7.59
CA LEU A 610 -9.25 -28.38 -7.80
C LEU A 610 -8.24 -29.37 -8.40
N GLU A 611 -8.35 -30.65 -8.05
CA GLU A 611 -7.56 -31.72 -8.69
C GLU A 611 -7.92 -31.93 -10.16
N ASN A 612 -9.20 -31.71 -10.54
CA ASN A 612 -9.69 -31.97 -11.89
C ASN A 612 -9.67 -30.76 -12.84
N ILE A 613 -9.70 -29.50 -12.35
CA ILE A 613 -9.67 -28.32 -13.23
C ILE A 613 -8.52 -28.35 -14.26
N PRO A 614 -7.26 -28.69 -13.90
CA PRO A 614 -6.17 -28.75 -14.88
C PRO A 614 -6.35 -29.81 -15.98
N THR A 615 -7.09 -30.90 -15.71
CA THR A 615 -7.37 -31.94 -16.71
C THR A 615 -8.60 -31.60 -17.55
N MET A 616 -9.63 -30.98 -16.96
CA MET A 616 -10.82 -30.47 -17.67
C MET A 616 -10.47 -29.54 -18.84
N PHE A 617 -9.47 -28.67 -18.65
CA PHE A 617 -9.05 -27.67 -19.64
C PHE A 617 -7.73 -28.04 -20.36
N GLN A 618 -7.22 -29.28 -20.21
CA GLN A 618 -5.92 -29.68 -20.79
C GLN A 618 -5.82 -29.49 -22.31
N SER A 619 -6.94 -29.64 -23.03
CA SER A 619 -7.03 -29.44 -24.48
C SER A 619 -7.60 -28.06 -24.88
N SER A 620 -7.59 -27.07 -23.98
CA SER A 620 -8.05 -25.71 -24.27
C SER A 620 -7.17 -25.04 -25.33
N THR A 621 -7.81 -24.51 -26.38
CA THR A 621 -7.17 -23.69 -27.42
C THR A 621 -7.53 -22.20 -27.30
N THR A 622 -8.27 -21.81 -26.26
CA THR A 622 -8.70 -20.43 -26.04
C THR A 622 -7.52 -19.56 -25.58
N ALA A 623 -6.99 -18.72 -26.45
CA ALA A 623 -5.90 -17.79 -26.11
C ALA A 623 -6.37 -16.48 -25.44
N GLU A 624 -7.68 -16.25 -25.41
CA GLU A 624 -8.32 -15.02 -24.94
C GLU A 624 -8.75 -15.08 -23.47
N SER A 625 -8.95 -13.92 -22.84
CA SER A 625 -9.44 -13.79 -21.46
C SER A 625 -10.53 -12.73 -21.31
N CYS A 626 -11.63 -13.13 -20.68
CA CYS A 626 -12.78 -12.28 -20.32
C CYS A 626 -12.69 -11.72 -18.87
N PHE A 627 -11.49 -11.62 -18.29
CA PHE A 627 -11.19 -11.15 -16.92
C PHE A 627 -12.18 -10.12 -16.31
N GLY A 628 -12.45 -9.01 -17.00
CA GLY A 628 -13.34 -7.97 -16.45
C GLY A 628 -14.81 -8.39 -16.36
N ALA A 629 -15.27 -9.21 -17.30
CA ALA A 629 -16.57 -9.88 -17.27
C ALA A 629 -16.61 -10.94 -16.15
N ALA A 630 -15.58 -11.78 -16.05
CA ALA A 630 -15.45 -12.84 -15.04
C ALA A 630 -15.43 -12.29 -13.60
N ILE A 631 -14.69 -11.21 -13.35
CA ILE A 631 -14.70 -10.50 -12.07
C ILE A 631 -16.07 -9.89 -11.79
N LYS A 632 -16.71 -9.21 -12.75
CA LYS A 632 -18.04 -8.61 -12.55
C LYS A 632 -19.10 -9.69 -12.22
N ALA A 633 -19.06 -10.84 -12.89
CA ALA A 633 -19.97 -11.96 -12.61
C ALA A 633 -19.74 -12.57 -11.21
N SER A 634 -18.47 -12.67 -10.78
CA SER A 634 -18.10 -13.12 -9.43
C SER A 634 -18.54 -12.13 -8.35
N TYR A 635 -18.38 -10.82 -8.62
CA TYR A 635 -18.90 -9.75 -7.78
C TYR A 635 -20.42 -9.84 -7.61
N LEU A 636 -21.18 -10.09 -8.69
CA LEU A 636 -22.65 -10.21 -8.60
C LEU A 636 -23.06 -11.34 -7.64
N ALA A 637 -22.37 -12.49 -7.66
CA ALA A 637 -22.59 -13.58 -6.71
C ALA A 637 -22.29 -13.16 -5.25
N MET A 638 -21.26 -12.33 -5.04
CA MET A 638 -20.86 -11.82 -3.73
C MET A 638 -21.65 -10.60 -3.25
N LYS A 639 -22.50 -9.99 -4.09
CA LYS A 639 -23.07 -8.64 -3.88
C LYS A 639 -23.93 -8.52 -2.62
N SER A 640 -24.58 -9.60 -2.20
CA SER A 640 -25.40 -9.66 -0.99
C SER A 640 -24.59 -9.83 0.30
N THR A 641 -23.41 -10.47 0.22
CA THR A 641 -22.56 -10.76 1.37
C THR A 641 -21.43 -9.76 1.55
N GLY A 642 -20.78 -9.31 0.47
CA GLY A 642 -19.40 -8.81 0.52
C GLY A 642 -18.39 -9.97 0.62
N GLY A 643 -17.09 -9.67 0.71
CA GLY A 643 -16.06 -10.70 0.82
C GLY A 643 -14.70 -10.35 0.23
N LYS A 644 -13.88 -11.39 0.00
CA LYS A 644 -12.61 -11.32 -0.73
C LYS A 644 -12.66 -12.18 -1.99
N LEU A 645 -12.43 -11.57 -3.14
CA LEU A 645 -12.29 -12.20 -4.45
C LEU A 645 -10.79 -12.36 -4.77
N LEU A 646 -10.36 -13.60 -5.01
CA LEU A 646 -8.99 -14.03 -5.25
C LEU A 646 -8.86 -14.45 -6.72
N VAL A 647 -8.27 -13.59 -7.55
CA VAL A 647 -8.23 -13.77 -9.01
C VAL A 647 -6.84 -14.19 -9.46
N PHE A 648 -6.75 -15.29 -10.20
CA PHE A 648 -5.51 -15.78 -10.81
C PHE A 648 -5.58 -15.53 -12.31
N GLN A 649 -4.73 -14.64 -12.82
CA GLN A 649 -4.72 -14.18 -14.22
C GLN A 649 -3.36 -14.47 -14.87
N SER A 650 -3.34 -15.07 -16.06
CA SER A 650 -2.09 -15.41 -16.78
C SER A 650 -1.87 -14.57 -18.04
N VAL A 651 -2.94 -14.28 -18.79
CA VAL A 651 -2.87 -13.51 -20.06
C VAL A 651 -3.34 -12.05 -19.92
N MET A 652 -3.30 -11.27 -21.00
CA MET A 652 -3.96 -9.97 -21.07
C MET A 652 -5.50 -10.15 -21.15
N PRO A 653 -6.30 -9.36 -20.39
CA PRO A 653 -7.74 -9.23 -20.61
C PRO A 653 -8.02 -8.76 -22.05
N SER A 654 -8.51 -9.64 -22.93
CA SER A 654 -8.60 -9.38 -24.37
C SER A 654 -10.03 -9.26 -24.90
N VAL A 655 -11.04 -9.75 -24.15
CA VAL A 655 -12.44 -9.79 -24.57
C VAL A 655 -13.39 -9.42 -23.41
N GLY A 656 -14.63 -9.08 -23.75
CA GLY A 656 -15.68 -8.73 -22.78
C GLY A 656 -15.56 -7.31 -22.20
N ILE A 657 -16.22 -7.09 -21.07
CA ILE A 657 -16.23 -5.80 -20.35
C ILE A 657 -14.81 -5.43 -19.90
N GLY A 658 -14.31 -4.26 -20.32
CA GLY A 658 -12.99 -3.77 -19.93
C GLY A 658 -11.81 -4.50 -20.61
N ALA A 659 -12.04 -5.05 -21.80
CA ALA A 659 -10.99 -5.59 -22.66
C ALA A 659 -9.90 -4.56 -23.00
N LEU A 660 -8.65 -5.02 -23.09
CA LEU A 660 -7.44 -4.23 -23.28
C LEU A 660 -6.73 -4.62 -24.58
N SER A 661 -5.84 -3.74 -25.06
CA SER A 661 -5.01 -3.97 -26.26
C SER A 661 -3.53 -3.75 -25.96
N SER A 662 -2.65 -4.30 -26.81
CA SER A 662 -1.19 -4.30 -26.60
C SER A 662 -0.52 -2.95 -26.95
N ARG A 663 -0.87 -1.91 -26.19
CA ARG A 663 -0.35 -0.54 -26.34
C ARG A 663 1.17 -0.39 -26.14
N GLU A 664 1.85 -1.40 -25.59
CA GLU A 664 3.32 -1.40 -25.52
C GLU A 664 3.96 -1.39 -26.92
N ALA A 665 3.41 -2.13 -27.88
CA ALA A 665 3.92 -2.16 -29.25
C ALA A 665 3.77 -0.80 -29.95
N GLU A 666 2.64 -0.12 -29.71
CA GLU A 666 2.32 1.20 -30.24
C GLU A 666 3.17 2.32 -29.61
N GLY A 667 3.57 2.17 -28.34
CA GLY A 667 4.53 3.05 -27.69
C GLY A 667 5.94 2.93 -28.30
N ARG A 668 6.38 1.71 -28.63
CA ARG A 668 7.73 1.44 -29.16
C ARG A 668 7.97 1.94 -30.60
N THR A 669 6.93 2.21 -31.38
CA THR A 669 7.09 2.81 -32.74
C THR A 669 7.26 4.33 -32.72
N ASN A 670 6.92 4.99 -31.60
CA ASN A 670 6.92 6.45 -31.46
C ASN A 670 8.13 7.02 -30.67
N ILE A 671 9.23 6.25 -30.57
CA ILE A 671 10.39 6.55 -29.70
C ILE A 671 11.04 7.91 -30.01
N SER A 672 11.01 8.40 -31.25
CA SER A 672 11.53 9.72 -31.63
C SER A 672 10.79 10.92 -31.00
N ALA A 673 9.64 10.69 -30.34
CA ALA A 673 8.94 11.67 -29.50
C ALA A 673 8.74 11.20 -28.04
N GLY A 674 9.27 10.03 -27.67
CA GLY A 674 8.72 9.20 -26.59
C GLY A 674 8.88 9.73 -25.15
N GLU A 675 9.96 10.45 -24.82
CA GLU A 675 10.27 10.82 -23.43
C GLU A 675 9.19 11.67 -22.74
N LYS A 676 8.48 12.52 -23.50
CA LYS A 676 7.48 13.43 -22.93
C LYS A 676 6.16 12.75 -22.58
N GLU A 677 5.83 11.62 -23.21
CA GLU A 677 4.49 11.01 -23.12
C GLU A 677 4.48 9.58 -22.56
N ALA A 678 5.64 8.95 -22.33
CA ALA A 678 5.73 7.57 -21.83
C ALA A 678 4.94 7.31 -20.53
N HIS A 679 4.77 8.33 -19.67
CA HIS A 679 3.95 8.24 -18.46
C HIS A 679 2.46 7.96 -18.74
N LYS A 680 1.93 8.33 -19.92
CA LYS A 680 0.53 8.04 -20.30
C LYS A 680 0.24 6.54 -20.40
N LEU A 681 1.25 5.72 -20.68
CA LEU A 681 1.14 4.25 -20.71
C LEU A 681 1.05 3.62 -19.30
N LEU A 682 1.29 4.42 -18.24
CA LEU A 682 1.14 4.03 -16.83
C LEU A 682 -0.24 4.40 -16.24
N LEU A 683 -1.08 5.12 -17.01
CA LEU A 683 -2.49 5.35 -16.70
C LEU A 683 -3.33 4.15 -17.19
N PRO A 684 -4.45 3.82 -16.53
CA PRO A 684 -5.38 2.81 -17.07
C PRO A 684 -5.89 3.21 -18.46
N ALA A 685 -6.13 2.21 -19.32
CA ALA A 685 -6.59 2.43 -20.69
C ALA A 685 -7.97 3.12 -20.75
N ASP A 686 -8.86 2.83 -19.79
CA ASP A 686 -10.19 3.42 -19.71
C ASP A 686 -10.65 3.71 -18.26
N LYS A 687 -11.96 3.98 -18.09
CA LYS A 687 -12.61 4.18 -16.78
C LYS A 687 -13.55 3.04 -16.38
N ILE A 688 -13.71 1.99 -17.21
CA ILE A 688 -14.64 0.87 -16.97
C ILE A 688 -14.16 0.08 -15.75
N LEU A 689 -12.89 -0.34 -15.72
CA LEU A 689 -12.33 -1.05 -14.58
C LEU A 689 -12.39 -0.22 -13.28
N LYS A 690 -12.19 1.11 -13.37
CA LYS A 690 -12.34 2.02 -12.22
C LYS A 690 -13.79 2.11 -11.73
N THR A 691 -14.76 2.15 -12.63
CA THR A 691 -16.18 2.24 -12.31
C THR A 691 -16.64 0.97 -11.60
N MET A 692 -16.30 -0.20 -12.15
CA MET A 692 -16.57 -1.49 -11.52
C MET A 692 -15.92 -1.59 -10.13
N ALA A 693 -14.67 -1.18 -9.98
CA ALA A 693 -13.98 -1.22 -8.69
C ALA A 693 -14.57 -0.29 -7.61
N ILE A 694 -15.26 0.79 -8.00
CA ILE A 694 -16.05 1.62 -7.07
C ILE A 694 -17.32 0.88 -6.66
N GLU A 695 -18.02 0.22 -7.59
CA GLU A 695 -19.20 -0.61 -7.29
C GLU A 695 -18.84 -1.76 -6.34
N PHE A 696 -17.74 -2.49 -6.60
CA PHE A 696 -17.28 -3.58 -5.72
C PHE A 696 -16.98 -3.07 -4.30
N ALA A 697 -16.37 -1.89 -4.18
CA ALA A 697 -16.10 -1.26 -2.90
C ALA A 697 -17.36 -0.72 -2.19
N GLU A 698 -18.46 -0.48 -2.90
CA GLU A 698 -19.75 -0.11 -2.32
C GLU A 698 -20.38 -1.30 -1.58
N TYR A 699 -20.35 -2.49 -2.18
CA TYR A 699 -20.88 -3.75 -1.62
C TYR A 699 -19.83 -4.56 -0.83
N GLN A 700 -18.75 -3.92 -0.39
CA GLN A 700 -17.73 -4.49 0.50
C GLN A 700 -17.03 -5.76 -0.06
N VAL A 701 -16.78 -5.78 -1.37
CA VAL A 701 -15.94 -6.80 -2.03
C VAL A 701 -14.52 -6.27 -2.22
N CYS A 702 -13.57 -6.89 -1.51
CA CYS A 702 -12.13 -6.72 -1.71
C CYS A 702 -11.66 -7.62 -2.86
N VAL A 703 -10.80 -7.14 -3.76
CA VAL A 703 -10.26 -7.96 -4.86
C VAL A 703 -8.73 -7.99 -4.78
N ASP A 704 -8.13 -9.18 -4.70
CA ASP A 704 -6.69 -9.39 -4.84
C ASP A 704 -6.41 -10.14 -6.16
N VAL A 705 -5.34 -9.76 -6.88
CA VAL A 705 -5.03 -10.31 -8.23
C VAL A 705 -3.61 -10.90 -8.28
N PHE A 706 -3.51 -12.19 -8.60
CA PHE A 706 -2.28 -12.96 -8.78
C PHE A 706 -1.97 -13.07 -10.28
N VAL A 707 -1.00 -12.29 -10.75
CA VAL A 707 -0.62 -12.16 -12.16
C VAL A 707 0.54 -13.11 -12.48
N THR A 708 0.22 -14.25 -13.08
CA THR A 708 1.11 -15.40 -13.34
C THR A 708 1.47 -15.46 -14.84
N THR A 709 2.26 -14.49 -15.31
CA THR A 709 2.40 -14.21 -16.75
C THR A 709 3.82 -14.35 -17.29
N GLN A 710 3.93 -14.61 -18.60
CA GLN A 710 5.18 -14.61 -19.35
C GLN A 710 5.24 -13.49 -20.42
N THR A 711 4.23 -12.61 -20.51
CA THR A 711 4.11 -11.57 -21.54
C THR A 711 3.83 -10.18 -20.96
N TYR A 712 3.17 -9.30 -21.70
CA TYR A 712 2.65 -7.99 -21.24
C TYR A 712 1.14 -8.15 -21.02
N VAL A 713 0.62 -7.67 -19.89
CA VAL A 713 -0.79 -7.84 -19.48
C VAL A 713 -1.51 -6.53 -19.12
N ASP A 714 -0.78 -5.41 -19.10
CA ASP A 714 -1.25 -4.08 -18.74
C ASP A 714 -1.70 -3.91 -17.28
N ILE A 715 -0.74 -4.10 -16.37
CA ILE A 715 -0.91 -3.91 -14.91
C ILE A 715 -1.40 -2.50 -14.57
N ALA A 716 -1.07 -1.47 -15.36
CA ALA A 716 -1.58 -0.10 -15.18
C ALA A 716 -3.12 -0.02 -15.23
N SER A 717 -3.77 -0.89 -16.03
CA SER A 717 -5.23 -1.00 -16.08
C SER A 717 -5.77 -1.95 -15.00
N ILE A 718 -5.19 -3.15 -14.88
CA ILE A 718 -5.65 -4.20 -13.96
C ILE A 718 -5.58 -3.76 -12.48
N SER A 719 -4.48 -3.12 -12.08
CA SER A 719 -4.20 -2.72 -10.68
C SER A 719 -5.22 -1.75 -10.08
N VAL A 720 -6.01 -1.06 -10.91
CA VAL A 720 -7.05 -0.14 -10.46
C VAL A 720 -8.10 -0.85 -9.58
N ILE A 721 -8.39 -2.12 -9.84
CA ILE A 721 -9.38 -2.89 -9.07
C ILE A 721 -8.90 -3.16 -7.63
N PRO A 722 -7.77 -3.85 -7.38
CA PRO A 722 -7.23 -4.01 -6.04
C PRO A 722 -6.97 -2.68 -5.34
N ARG A 723 -6.37 -1.70 -6.03
CA ARG A 723 -6.06 -0.38 -5.43
C ARG A 723 -7.30 0.37 -4.95
N THR A 724 -8.46 0.20 -5.60
CA THR A 724 -9.73 0.84 -5.18
C THR A 724 -10.48 0.03 -4.13
N THR A 725 -10.40 -1.31 -4.19
CA THR A 725 -11.13 -2.21 -3.28
C THR A 725 -10.35 -2.53 -1.98
N GLY A 726 -9.15 -1.95 -1.81
CA GLY A 726 -8.30 -2.20 -0.64
C GLY A 726 -7.47 -3.48 -0.73
N GLY A 727 -7.43 -4.14 -1.89
CA GLY A 727 -6.60 -5.33 -2.17
C GLY A 727 -5.19 -5.01 -2.68
N GLN A 728 -4.57 -6.01 -3.30
CA GLN A 728 -3.20 -6.02 -3.84
C GLN A 728 -3.10 -6.67 -5.23
N VAL A 729 -2.01 -6.37 -5.93
CA VAL A 729 -1.50 -7.20 -7.04
C VAL A 729 -0.31 -8.01 -6.52
N TYR A 730 -0.22 -9.29 -6.89
CA TYR A 730 0.96 -10.14 -6.75
C TYR A 730 1.47 -10.45 -8.16
N TYR A 731 2.74 -10.20 -8.47
CA TYR A 731 3.26 -10.27 -9.84
C TYR A 731 4.38 -11.30 -9.96
N TYR A 732 4.19 -12.26 -10.87
CA TYR A 732 5.14 -13.33 -11.15
C TYR A 732 5.50 -13.24 -12.64
N TYR A 733 6.68 -12.69 -12.93
CA TYR A 733 7.16 -12.51 -14.30
C TYR A 733 8.66 -12.82 -14.45
N PRO A 734 9.09 -13.54 -15.50
CA PRO A 734 8.25 -14.50 -16.24
C PRO A 734 7.85 -15.63 -15.28
N PHE A 735 6.57 -16.00 -15.23
CA PHE A 735 6.09 -17.07 -14.35
C PHE A 735 6.63 -18.44 -14.76
N SER A 736 7.03 -19.25 -13.78
CA SER A 736 7.29 -20.69 -13.93
C SER A 736 6.68 -21.50 -12.80
N ALA A 737 5.87 -22.50 -13.15
CA ALA A 737 5.30 -23.44 -12.18
C ALA A 737 6.35 -24.28 -11.42
N VAL A 738 7.62 -24.30 -11.85
CA VAL A 738 8.70 -25.02 -11.15
C VAL A 738 9.28 -24.18 -10.01
N SER A 739 9.57 -22.89 -10.24
CA SER A 739 10.19 -22.01 -9.23
C SER A 739 9.19 -21.21 -8.40
N ASP A 740 8.06 -20.81 -9.01
CA ASP A 740 7.18 -19.80 -8.44
C ASP A 740 5.99 -20.40 -7.68
N SER A 741 5.67 -21.68 -7.86
CA SER A 741 4.57 -22.35 -7.15
C SER A 741 4.71 -22.26 -5.62
N ALA A 742 5.94 -22.38 -5.10
CA ALA A 742 6.21 -22.21 -3.67
C ALA A 742 5.98 -20.76 -3.19
N LYS A 743 6.24 -19.75 -4.04
CA LYS A 743 5.92 -18.35 -3.72
C LYS A 743 4.42 -18.10 -3.82
N LEU A 744 3.76 -18.55 -4.89
CA LEU A 744 2.32 -18.41 -5.11
C LEU A 744 1.51 -19.02 -3.95
N TYR A 745 1.86 -20.23 -3.50
CA TYR A 745 1.27 -20.85 -2.31
C TYR A 745 1.47 -20.00 -1.06
N ASN A 746 2.71 -19.57 -0.77
CA ASN A 746 3.00 -18.83 0.46
C ASN A 746 2.41 -17.40 0.47
N ASP A 747 2.37 -16.71 -0.66
CA ASP A 747 1.74 -15.40 -0.81
C ASP A 747 0.21 -15.50 -0.70
N LEU A 748 -0.42 -16.54 -1.29
CA LEU A 748 -1.85 -16.83 -1.12
C LEU A 748 -2.19 -17.21 0.33
N ARG A 749 -1.36 -18.06 0.95
CA ARG A 749 -1.50 -18.47 2.35
C ARG A 749 -1.44 -17.27 3.27
N TRP A 750 -0.42 -16.41 3.11
CA TRP A 750 -0.28 -15.17 3.87
C TRP A 750 -1.49 -14.25 3.67
N ASN A 751 -1.95 -14.07 2.43
CA ASN A 751 -3.15 -13.29 2.11
C ASN A 751 -4.39 -13.73 2.93
N ILE A 752 -4.53 -15.03 3.19
CA ILE A 752 -5.67 -15.62 3.92
C ILE A 752 -5.47 -15.63 5.44
N ILE A 753 -4.30 -16.04 5.95
CA ILE A 753 -4.09 -16.19 7.41
C ILE A 753 -3.73 -14.91 8.15
N ARG A 754 -3.23 -13.88 7.44
CA ARG A 754 -2.72 -12.67 8.10
C ARG A 754 -3.83 -11.86 8.79
N PRO A 755 -3.52 -11.14 9.89
CA PRO A 755 -4.50 -10.29 10.57
C PRO A 755 -5.15 -9.30 9.62
N GLN A 756 -6.46 -9.45 9.40
CA GLN A 756 -7.23 -8.67 8.46
C GLN A 756 -8.65 -8.38 8.95
N GLY A 757 -9.26 -7.37 8.34
CA GLY A 757 -10.59 -6.86 8.64
C GLY A 757 -11.34 -6.49 7.37
N PHE A 758 -12.66 -6.62 7.41
CA PHE A 758 -13.57 -6.35 6.30
C PHE A 758 -14.59 -5.25 6.63
N GLU A 759 -15.30 -4.76 5.61
CA GLU A 759 -16.31 -3.70 5.73
C GLU A 759 -15.80 -2.46 6.50
N ALA A 760 -14.52 -2.14 6.34
CA ALA A 760 -13.83 -1.27 7.26
C ALA A 760 -13.94 0.21 6.85
N VAL A 761 -14.03 1.09 7.83
CA VAL A 761 -14.01 2.54 7.64
C VAL A 761 -12.96 3.13 8.57
N MET A 762 -11.99 3.84 8.00
CA MET A 762 -10.89 4.46 8.74
C MET A 762 -11.01 5.98 8.71
N ARG A 763 -10.78 6.62 9.87
CA ARG A 763 -10.73 8.08 10.00
C ARG A 763 -9.64 8.50 10.97
N VAL A 764 -8.80 9.44 10.55
CA VAL A 764 -7.87 10.16 11.44
C VAL A 764 -8.50 11.46 11.94
N ARG A 765 -8.26 11.78 13.21
CA ARG A 765 -8.55 13.06 13.86
C ARG A 765 -7.24 13.63 14.41
N CYS A 766 -7.15 14.96 14.46
CA CYS A 766 -5.99 15.70 14.96
C CYS A 766 -6.45 16.69 16.05
N SER A 767 -5.52 17.17 16.87
CA SER A 767 -5.76 18.33 17.75
C SER A 767 -5.97 19.62 16.95
N GLN A 768 -6.82 20.50 17.48
CA GLN A 768 -7.07 21.84 16.93
C GLN A 768 -5.76 22.57 16.60
N GLY A 769 -5.72 23.18 15.41
CA GLY A 769 -4.51 23.77 14.82
C GLY A 769 -3.86 22.88 13.75
N ILE A 770 -4.11 21.57 13.75
CA ILE A 770 -3.73 20.65 12.67
C ILE A 770 -4.98 19.97 12.09
N GLN A 771 -4.97 19.70 10.79
CA GLN A 771 -6.02 18.99 10.07
C GLN A 771 -5.43 18.01 9.05
N VAL A 772 -6.18 16.96 8.72
CA VAL A 772 -5.85 16.07 7.60
C VAL A 772 -5.99 16.84 6.28
N GLN A 773 -4.97 16.78 5.44
CA GLN A 773 -4.98 17.34 4.09
C GLN A 773 -5.51 16.29 3.10
N ASP A 774 -4.91 15.10 3.07
CA ASP A 774 -5.36 13.98 2.24
C ASP A 774 -4.91 12.62 2.80
N TYR A 775 -5.48 11.55 2.25
CA TYR A 775 -5.09 10.16 2.45
C TYR A 775 -4.46 9.60 1.17
N SER A 776 -3.56 8.63 1.27
CA SER A 776 -2.97 7.94 0.11
C SER A 776 -2.60 6.49 0.42
N GLY A 777 -3.01 5.58 -0.45
CA GLY A 777 -2.88 4.13 -0.28
C GLY A 777 -3.91 3.38 -1.14
N ASN A 778 -4.26 2.16 -0.73
CA ASN A 778 -5.25 1.33 -1.40
C ASN A 778 -6.58 1.37 -0.61
N PHE A 779 -7.59 2.08 -1.13
CA PHE A 779 -8.92 2.27 -0.53
C PHE A 779 -9.88 2.90 -1.55
N CYS A 780 -11.17 2.92 -1.22
CA CYS A 780 -12.15 3.79 -1.88
C CYS A 780 -12.40 5.03 -1.00
N LYS A 781 -12.66 6.19 -1.63
CA LYS A 781 -12.83 7.48 -0.94
C LYS A 781 -14.13 8.12 -1.38
N ARG A 782 -15.24 7.75 -0.73
CA ARG A 782 -16.57 8.33 -1.00
C ARG A 782 -16.79 9.68 -0.31
N ILE A 783 -16.09 9.95 0.80
CA ILE A 783 -16.21 11.18 1.60
C ILE A 783 -14.81 11.76 1.82
N PRO A 784 -14.61 13.10 1.91
CA PRO A 784 -13.28 13.68 2.09
C PRO A 784 -12.55 13.27 3.39
N THR A 785 -13.28 13.00 4.47
CA THR A 785 -12.72 12.81 5.83
C THR A 785 -12.47 11.35 6.23
N ASP A 786 -13.13 10.40 5.58
CA ASP A 786 -13.22 8.99 5.97
C ASP A 786 -12.94 8.13 4.73
N ILE A 787 -12.17 7.04 4.88
CA ILE A 787 -11.85 6.13 3.77
C ILE A 787 -12.53 4.77 3.95
N ASP A 788 -13.03 4.23 2.85
CA ASP A 788 -13.71 2.94 2.74
C ASP A 788 -12.70 1.84 2.38
N LEU A 789 -12.67 0.78 3.18
CA LEU A 789 -11.71 -0.32 3.10
C LEU A 789 -12.48 -1.66 3.10
N PRO A 790 -12.97 -2.12 1.94
CA PRO A 790 -13.66 -3.42 1.81
C PRO A 790 -12.87 -4.57 2.43
N GLY A 791 -11.54 -4.54 2.27
CA GLY A 791 -10.59 -5.29 3.08
C GLY A 791 -9.39 -4.42 3.50
N ILE A 792 -8.86 -4.65 4.70
CA ILE A 792 -7.59 -4.11 5.21
C ILE A 792 -6.84 -5.22 5.96
N ASP A 793 -5.51 -5.24 5.85
CA ASP A 793 -4.66 -6.25 6.49
C ASP A 793 -3.39 -5.64 7.09
N CYS A 794 -2.63 -6.45 7.81
CA CYS A 794 -1.42 -6.04 8.55
C CYS A 794 -0.32 -5.42 7.71
N ASP A 795 -0.30 -5.64 6.40
CA ASP A 795 0.77 -5.20 5.51
C ASP A 795 0.54 -3.76 5.00
N LYS A 796 -0.73 -3.32 4.96
CA LYS A 796 -1.17 -2.07 4.32
C LYS A 796 -0.98 -0.85 5.22
N CYS A 797 -0.03 0.01 4.85
CA CYS A 797 0.21 1.31 5.47
C CYS A 797 -0.34 2.46 4.60
N ILE A 798 -1.25 3.24 5.20
CA ILE A 798 -1.86 4.44 4.62
C ILE A 798 -1.01 5.66 4.97
N LEU A 799 -0.67 6.48 3.97
CA LEU A 799 -0.09 7.81 4.16
C LEU A 799 -1.22 8.81 4.44
N VAL A 800 -1.08 9.64 5.46
CA VAL A 800 -2.01 10.71 5.81
C VAL A 800 -1.24 12.01 5.88
N THR A 801 -1.45 12.90 4.91
CA THR A 801 -0.78 14.20 4.87
C THR A 801 -1.48 15.19 5.80
N LEU A 802 -0.71 16.02 6.49
CA LEU A 802 -1.21 16.98 7.46
C LEU A 802 -0.91 18.41 7.03
N LYS A 803 -1.84 19.33 7.30
CA LYS A 803 -1.63 20.77 7.15
C LYS A 803 -2.05 21.50 8.42
N HIS A 804 -1.50 22.69 8.63
CA HIS A 804 -1.99 23.59 9.65
C HIS A 804 -3.41 24.06 9.34
N ASP A 805 -4.13 24.42 10.39
CA ASP A 805 -5.40 25.14 10.39
C ASP A 805 -5.29 26.41 11.26
N ASP A 806 -4.49 26.34 12.33
CA ASP A 806 -4.16 27.45 13.23
C ASP A 806 -2.72 27.26 13.77
N LYS A 807 -2.26 28.19 14.61
CA LYS A 807 -1.00 28.09 15.35
C LYS A 807 -1.16 27.16 16.56
N LEU A 808 -0.11 26.42 16.88
CA LEU A 808 -0.01 25.63 18.12
C LEU A 808 0.77 26.40 19.19
N GLN A 809 0.58 26.04 20.45
CA GLN A 809 1.33 26.60 21.57
C GLN A 809 2.65 25.82 21.77
N ASP A 810 3.75 26.55 21.93
CA ASP A 810 5.06 25.95 22.21
C ASP A 810 5.04 25.16 23.53
N GLY A 811 5.57 23.94 23.51
CA GLY A 811 5.54 23.04 24.66
C GLY A 811 4.17 22.42 25.01
N SER A 812 3.10 22.70 24.26
CA SER A 812 1.85 21.92 24.36
C SER A 812 2.04 20.54 23.72
N GLU A 813 1.10 19.62 23.92
CA GLU A 813 0.99 18.45 23.05
C GLU A 813 -0.02 18.67 21.92
N CYS A 814 0.19 18.00 20.79
CA CYS A 814 -0.71 17.85 19.67
C CYS A 814 -0.97 16.34 19.47
N ALA A 815 -2.23 15.94 19.51
CA ALA A 815 -2.63 14.54 19.49
C ALA A 815 -3.29 14.13 18.17
N PHE A 816 -3.03 12.89 17.78
CA PHE A 816 -3.59 12.23 16.61
C PHE A 816 -4.33 10.98 17.07
N GLN A 817 -5.52 10.74 16.53
CA GLN A 817 -6.31 9.55 16.78
C GLN A 817 -6.77 8.94 15.46
N CYS A 818 -6.26 7.76 15.13
CA CYS A 818 -6.86 6.92 14.10
C CYS A 818 -7.95 6.06 14.75
N ALA A 819 -9.10 5.94 14.09
CA ALA A 819 -10.11 4.97 14.42
C ALA A 819 -10.46 4.15 13.16
N LEU A 820 -10.40 2.82 13.30
CA LEU A 820 -10.79 1.84 12.30
C LEU A 820 -12.00 1.06 12.83
N LEU A 821 -13.19 1.36 12.32
CA LEU A 821 -14.38 0.51 12.51
C LEU A 821 -14.28 -0.62 11.47
N TYR A 822 -14.35 -1.89 11.90
CA TYR A 822 -14.20 -3.03 10.98
C TYR A 822 -14.91 -4.30 11.48
N THR A 823 -15.09 -5.26 10.58
CA THR A 823 -15.58 -6.62 10.87
C THR A 823 -14.40 -7.59 10.85
N THR A 824 -14.20 -8.36 11.92
CA THR A 824 -13.14 -9.39 12.00
C THR A 824 -13.45 -10.58 11.09
N VAL A 825 -12.45 -11.42 10.78
CA VAL A 825 -12.67 -12.71 10.06
C VAL A 825 -13.64 -13.67 10.76
N TYR A 826 -13.87 -13.50 12.07
CA TYR A 826 -14.86 -14.26 12.84
C TYR A 826 -16.27 -13.62 12.81
N GLY A 827 -16.43 -12.52 12.08
CA GLY A 827 -17.65 -11.73 11.96
C GLY A 827 -18.08 -11.06 13.27
N GLN A 828 -17.13 -10.46 14.00
CA GLN A 828 -17.39 -9.53 15.11
C GLN A 828 -17.12 -8.10 14.62
N ARG A 829 -18.00 -7.14 14.92
CA ARG A 829 -17.76 -5.72 14.65
C ARG A 829 -16.93 -5.10 15.78
N ARG A 830 -15.81 -4.47 15.46
CA ARG A 830 -14.88 -3.84 16.41
C ARG A 830 -14.46 -2.45 15.95
N ILE A 831 -14.00 -1.62 16.90
CA ILE A 831 -13.43 -0.30 16.63
C ILE A 831 -12.02 -0.28 17.22
N ARG A 832 -10.99 -0.47 16.38
CA ARG A 832 -9.60 -0.28 16.79
C ARG A 832 -9.28 1.21 16.83
N VAL A 833 -8.77 1.70 17.95
CA VAL A 833 -8.40 3.11 18.13
C VAL A 833 -6.93 3.19 18.52
N THR A 834 -6.15 3.96 17.77
CA THR A 834 -4.73 4.21 18.04
C THR A 834 -4.47 5.71 18.20
N ASN A 835 -3.82 6.07 19.30
CA ASN A 835 -3.63 7.44 19.77
C ASN A 835 -2.14 7.76 19.88
N LEU A 836 -1.73 8.89 19.34
CA LEU A 836 -0.35 9.38 19.35
C LEU A 836 -0.35 10.87 19.75
N SER A 837 0.19 11.19 20.91
CA SER A 837 0.38 12.57 21.38
C SER A 837 1.86 12.94 21.31
N LEU A 838 2.17 14.07 20.66
CA LEU A 838 3.52 14.56 20.38
C LEU A 838 3.66 16.02 20.82
N PRO A 839 4.80 16.45 21.40
CA PRO A 839 4.99 17.83 21.85
C PRO A 839 5.19 18.81 20.69
N CYS A 840 4.77 20.06 20.88
CA CYS A 840 4.89 21.17 19.94
C CYS A 840 6.22 21.93 20.15
N THR A 841 6.83 22.43 19.07
CA THR A 841 8.05 23.25 19.13
C THR A 841 8.04 24.44 18.15
N ASN A 842 8.50 25.59 18.63
CA ASN A 842 8.83 26.77 17.81
C ASN A 842 10.27 26.74 17.25
N MET A 843 11.13 25.81 17.71
CA MET A 843 12.55 25.76 17.33
C MET A 843 12.79 24.86 16.11
N LEU A 844 13.20 25.47 14.99
CA LEU A 844 13.55 24.76 13.76
C LEU A 844 14.63 23.67 13.97
N SER A 845 15.60 23.92 14.84
CA SER A 845 16.66 22.96 15.17
C SER A 845 16.14 21.70 15.87
N ASN A 846 15.00 21.77 16.57
CA ASN A 846 14.36 20.61 17.16
C ASN A 846 13.58 19.78 16.14
N LEU A 847 13.03 20.38 15.08
CA LEU A 847 12.43 19.63 13.97
C LEU A 847 13.49 18.72 13.32
N PHE A 848 14.67 19.26 13.03
CA PHE A 848 15.78 18.48 12.45
C PHE A 848 16.37 17.42 13.40
N ARG A 849 16.17 17.53 14.72
CA ARG A 849 16.55 16.50 15.71
C ARG A 849 15.49 15.41 15.88
N SER A 850 14.22 15.71 15.59
CA SER A 850 13.06 14.84 15.85
C SER A 850 12.43 14.24 14.59
N ALA A 851 12.95 14.57 13.41
CA ALA A 851 12.55 13.96 12.15
C ALA A 851 12.83 12.44 12.14
N ASP A 852 11.81 11.64 11.80
CA ASP A 852 11.93 10.20 11.62
C ASP A 852 12.37 9.93 10.17
N LEU A 853 13.61 9.48 9.97
CA LEU A 853 14.20 9.24 8.65
C LEU A 853 13.41 8.26 7.80
N ASP A 854 13.06 7.10 8.36
CA ASP A 854 12.39 6.03 7.63
C ASP A 854 10.99 6.46 7.21
N THR A 855 10.30 7.24 8.06
CA THR A 855 8.96 7.77 7.81
C THR A 855 8.97 8.96 6.84
N GLN A 856 9.96 9.85 6.94
CA GLN A 856 10.23 10.90 5.95
C GLN A 856 10.54 10.31 4.57
N PHE A 857 11.38 9.27 4.52
CA PHE A 857 11.71 8.59 3.27
C PHE A 857 10.51 7.78 2.73
N ALA A 858 9.74 7.08 3.56
CA ALA A 858 8.53 6.40 3.13
C ALA A 858 7.47 7.37 2.57
N CYS A 859 7.36 8.58 3.13
CA CYS A 859 6.52 9.65 2.59
C CYS A 859 7.03 10.11 1.20
N LEU A 860 8.34 10.35 1.06
CA LEU A 860 8.98 10.71 -0.22
C LEU A 860 8.77 9.65 -1.31
N LEU A 861 8.99 8.38 -0.96
CA LEU A 861 8.81 7.20 -1.79
C LEU A 861 7.35 7.06 -2.27
N LYS A 862 6.37 7.14 -1.34
CA LYS A 862 4.94 7.08 -1.68
C LYS A 862 4.51 8.24 -2.57
N ARG A 863 5.06 9.44 -2.37
CA ARG A 863 4.77 10.58 -3.25
C ARG A 863 5.31 10.41 -4.66
N ALA A 864 6.55 9.96 -4.82
CA ALA A 864 7.10 9.64 -6.14
C ALA A 864 6.21 8.62 -6.89
N ALA A 865 5.73 7.57 -6.20
CA ALA A 865 4.81 6.58 -6.77
C ALA A 865 3.43 7.14 -7.16
N ILE A 866 2.93 8.18 -6.48
CA ILE A 866 1.69 8.88 -6.85
C ILE A 866 1.91 9.78 -8.08
N GLU A 867 3.08 10.41 -8.18
CA GLU A 867 3.41 11.38 -9.23
C GLU A 867 3.80 10.68 -10.56
N ILE A 868 4.49 9.52 -10.52
CA ILE A 868 4.97 8.72 -11.67
C ILE A 868 3.95 8.51 -12.82
N PRO A 869 2.67 8.12 -12.60
CA PRO A 869 1.72 7.90 -13.69
C PRO A 869 1.22 9.20 -14.35
N THR A 870 1.49 10.35 -13.76
CA THR A 870 0.89 11.64 -14.12
C THR A 870 1.90 12.71 -14.53
N SER A 871 3.20 12.43 -14.40
CA SER A 871 4.30 13.37 -14.66
C SER A 871 5.49 12.65 -15.30
N PRO A 872 6.26 13.30 -16.20
CA PRO A 872 7.49 12.71 -16.75
C PRO A 872 8.50 12.33 -15.67
N LEU A 873 9.15 11.16 -15.82
CA LEU A 873 10.09 10.62 -14.81
C LEU A 873 11.28 11.54 -14.51
N VAL A 874 11.68 12.40 -15.46
CA VAL A 874 12.68 13.45 -15.25
C VAL A 874 12.19 14.46 -14.20
N GLN A 875 10.96 14.96 -14.36
CA GLN A 875 10.35 15.91 -13.43
C GLN A 875 10.21 15.33 -12.02
N VAL A 876 9.78 14.07 -11.89
CA VAL A 876 9.64 13.42 -10.56
C VAL A 876 11.01 13.24 -9.89
N ARG A 877 12.06 12.85 -10.64
CA ARG A 877 13.43 12.82 -10.12
C ARG A 877 13.93 14.20 -9.69
N GLU A 878 13.65 15.24 -10.47
CA GLU A 878 14.00 16.62 -10.12
C GLU A 878 13.26 17.09 -8.85
N GLN A 879 11.97 16.80 -8.71
CA GLN A 879 11.16 17.13 -7.53
C GLN A 879 11.71 16.44 -6.27
N VAL A 880 11.98 15.13 -6.35
CA VAL A 880 12.58 14.32 -5.28
C VAL A 880 13.97 14.84 -4.88
N THR A 881 14.82 15.14 -5.87
CA THR A 881 16.18 15.67 -5.64
C THR A 881 16.15 17.07 -5.02
N ASN A 882 15.31 17.97 -5.55
CA ASN A 882 15.17 19.33 -5.03
C ASN A 882 14.62 19.36 -3.60
N LEU A 883 13.72 18.44 -3.24
CA LEU A 883 13.21 18.32 -1.87
C LEU A 883 14.33 17.93 -0.89
N CYS A 884 15.17 16.95 -1.23
CA CYS A 884 16.36 16.60 -0.45
C CYS A 884 17.33 17.79 -0.32
N ILE A 885 17.62 18.50 -1.41
CA ILE A 885 18.45 19.72 -1.40
C ILE A 885 17.85 20.80 -0.49
N ASN A 886 16.54 21.05 -0.55
CA ASN A 886 15.88 22.12 0.20
C ASN A 886 15.91 21.86 1.72
N ILE A 887 15.68 20.61 2.15
CA ILE A 887 15.75 20.20 3.55
C ILE A 887 17.16 20.43 4.12
N LEU A 888 18.19 20.02 3.39
CA LEU A 888 19.60 20.17 3.80
C LEU A 888 20.08 21.63 3.72
N PHE A 889 19.64 22.37 2.71
CA PHE A 889 19.86 23.81 2.59
C PHE A 889 19.28 24.57 3.79
N SER A 890 18.05 24.25 4.21
CA SER A 890 17.41 24.85 5.37
C SER A 890 18.19 24.57 6.67
N TYR A 891 18.57 23.31 6.91
CA TYR A 891 19.42 22.97 8.05
C TYR A 891 20.74 23.75 8.04
N ARG A 892 21.42 23.82 6.89
CA ARG A 892 22.67 24.57 6.73
C ARG A 892 22.49 26.07 6.98
N LYS A 893 21.37 26.66 6.55
CA LYS A 893 21.12 28.11 6.62
C LYS A 893 20.73 28.58 8.01
N PHE A 894 19.95 27.77 8.75
CA PHE A 894 19.32 28.20 10.00
C PHE A 894 19.82 27.46 11.26
N CYS A 895 20.45 26.29 11.12
CA CYS A 895 20.90 25.48 12.26
C CYS A 895 22.42 25.29 12.32
N ALA A 896 23.12 25.27 11.18
CA ALA A 896 24.55 25.00 11.08
C ALA A 896 25.35 26.16 10.47
N THR A 897 25.14 27.38 10.97
CA THR A 897 25.73 28.62 10.42
C THR A 897 27.22 28.79 10.67
N VAL A 898 27.78 28.16 11.71
CA VAL A 898 29.16 28.41 12.18
C VAL A 898 30.22 27.64 11.38
N SER A 899 29.87 26.54 10.70
CA SER A 899 30.81 25.70 9.95
C SER A 899 31.25 26.31 8.61
N SER A 900 32.49 26.08 8.18
CA SER A 900 33.08 26.72 6.98
C SER A 900 32.32 26.36 5.70
N SER A 901 32.17 27.32 4.78
CA SER A 901 31.27 27.21 3.62
C SER A 901 31.45 25.91 2.82
N GLY A 902 32.70 25.54 2.51
CA GLY A 902 33.05 24.33 1.76
C GLY A 902 32.78 22.98 2.45
N GLN A 903 32.24 22.95 3.67
CA GLN A 903 31.80 21.72 4.33
C GLN A 903 30.30 21.46 4.08
N LEU A 904 29.97 20.21 3.70
CA LEU A 904 28.60 19.70 3.69
C LEU A 904 28.23 19.25 5.11
N ILE A 905 27.43 20.05 5.81
CA ILE A 905 26.92 19.68 7.14
C ILE A 905 25.52 19.07 6.98
N LEU A 906 25.33 17.86 7.49
CA LEU A 906 24.07 17.14 7.49
C LEU A 906 23.50 17.09 8.93
N PRO A 907 22.18 17.13 9.13
CA PRO A 907 21.59 16.83 10.42
C PRO A 907 21.67 15.32 10.68
N GLU A 908 22.10 14.93 11.88
CA GLU A 908 22.34 13.52 12.25
C GLU A 908 21.15 12.60 11.93
N ALA A 909 19.93 13.05 12.25
CA ALA A 909 18.70 12.31 11.99
C ALA A 909 18.40 12.06 10.49
N LEU A 910 18.93 12.87 9.56
CA LEU A 910 18.70 12.73 8.11
C LEU A 910 19.99 12.50 7.31
N LYS A 911 21.08 12.07 7.95
CA LYS A 911 22.40 11.91 7.29
C LYS A 911 22.40 10.93 6.11
N LEU A 912 21.49 9.95 6.11
CA LEU A 912 21.31 8.98 5.01
C LEU A 912 20.25 9.41 3.97
N LEU A 913 19.54 10.53 4.18
CA LEU A 913 18.53 11.00 3.23
C LEU A 913 19.09 11.21 1.80
N PRO A 914 20.31 11.74 1.59
CA PRO A 914 20.96 11.74 0.27
C PRO A 914 21.11 10.35 -0.36
N LEU A 915 21.50 9.34 0.43
CA LEU A 915 21.71 7.98 -0.06
C LEU A 915 20.40 7.32 -0.49
N TYR A 916 19.36 7.44 0.33
CA TYR A 916 18.03 6.89 0.01
C TYR A 916 17.37 7.66 -1.15
N THR A 917 17.65 8.96 -1.29
CA THR A 917 17.23 9.77 -2.45
C THR A 917 17.88 9.26 -3.74
N LEU A 918 19.20 9.01 -3.74
CA LEU A 918 19.91 8.45 -4.90
C LEU A 918 19.42 7.04 -5.25
N ALA A 919 19.20 6.19 -4.24
CA ALA A 919 18.65 4.85 -4.40
C ALA A 919 17.25 4.88 -5.05
N LEU A 920 16.37 5.78 -4.59
CA LEU A 920 15.05 6.02 -5.18
C LEU A 920 15.15 6.45 -6.65
N MET A 921 16.08 7.36 -7.00
CA MET A 921 16.30 7.78 -8.40
C MET A 921 16.75 6.65 -9.33
N LYS A 922 17.45 5.63 -8.81
CA LYS A 922 17.91 4.44 -9.55
C LYS A 922 16.93 3.27 -9.52
N SER A 923 15.88 3.33 -8.71
CA SER A 923 14.87 2.28 -8.54
C SER A 923 13.99 2.08 -9.80
N THR A 924 13.30 0.93 -9.87
CA THR A 924 12.37 0.56 -10.96
C THR A 924 11.29 1.61 -11.25
N GLY A 925 10.89 2.42 -10.27
CA GLY A 925 9.95 3.52 -10.48
C GLY A 925 10.49 4.67 -11.33
N LEU A 926 11.77 5.04 -11.15
CA LEU A 926 12.34 6.31 -11.67
C LEU A 926 13.52 6.13 -12.65
N ARG A 927 14.06 4.93 -12.80
CA ARG A 927 15.00 4.61 -13.88
C ARG A 927 14.36 4.77 -15.26
N ASN A 928 15.17 5.00 -16.29
CA ASN A 928 14.66 5.21 -17.66
C ASN A 928 14.20 3.87 -18.30
N ASP A 929 14.93 2.78 -18.03
CA ASP A 929 14.68 1.42 -18.49
C ASP A 929 13.55 0.70 -17.72
N GLY A 930 13.28 -0.57 -18.06
CA GLY A 930 12.23 -1.42 -17.46
C GLY A 930 10.93 -1.47 -18.26
N ARG A 931 10.17 -2.57 -18.12
CA ARG A 931 8.87 -2.74 -18.83
C ARG A 931 7.80 -1.85 -18.22
N ILE A 932 6.74 -1.61 -19.00
CA ILE A 932 5.55 -0.88 -18.54
C ILE A 932 4.91 -1.59 -17.33
N ASP A 933 4.77 -2.91 -17.40
CA ASP A 933 4.20 -3.71 -16.30
C ASP A 933 5.05 -3.67 -15.03
N ASP A 934 6.38 -3.79 -15.13
CA ASP A 934 7.26 -3.79 -13.95
C ASP A 934 7.20 -2.45 -13.20
N ARG A 935 7.20 -1.33 -13.94
CA ARG A 935 7.04 0.02 -13.37
C ARG A 935 5.63 0.22 -12.82
N SER A 936 4.61 -0.33 -13.50
CA SER A 936 3.21 -0.28 -13.06
C SER A 936 2.97 -1.05 -11.77
N PHE A 937 3.57 -2.24 -11.65
CA PHE A 937 3.57 -3.02 -10.43
C PHE A 937 4.24 -2.24 -9.29
N TRP A 938 5.45 -1.72 -9.51
CA TRP A 938 6.24 -1.04 -8.49
C TRP A 938 5.49 0.13 -7.82
N PHE A 939 4.85 1.02 -8.58
CA PHE A 939 4.15 2.15 -7.96
C PHE A 939 2.85 1.74 -7.22
N ASN A 940 2.19 0.67 -7.66
CA ASN A 940 1.04 0.11 -6.95
C ASN A 940 1.44 -0.65 -5.67
N TYR A 941 2.57 -1.34 -5.67
CA TYR A 941 3.15 -1.95 -4.47
C TYR A 941 3.49 -0.87 -3.43
N VAL A 942 4.25 0.16 -3.85
CA VAL A 942 4.63 1.32 -3.01
C VAL A 942 3.42 2.04 -2.39
N SER A 943 2.30 2.15 -3.12
CA SER A 943 1.04 2.73 -2.61
C SER A 943 0.66 2.18 -1.22
N SER A 944 0.74 0.85 -1.05
CA SER A 944 0.38 0.17 0.19
C SER A 944 1.54 -0.13 1.15
N LEU A 945 2.79 -0.14 0.64
CA LEU A 945 4.01 -0.55 1.34
C LEU A 945 4.18 0.02 2.76
N SER A 946 4.63 -0.83 3.69
CA SER A 946 4.91 -0.47 5.08
C SER A 946 6.26 0.25 5.25
N THR A 947 6.37 1.11 6.26
CA THR A 947 7.60 1.88 6.58
C THR A 947 8.89 1.02 6.67
N PRO A 948 8.94 -0.16 7.35
CA PRO A 948 10.15 -1.00 7.40
C PRO A 948 10.60 -1.57 6.05
N LEU A 949 9.74 -1.60 5.03
CA LEU A 949 10.06 -2.10 3.69
C LEU A 949 10.42 -0.97 2.70
N ALA A 950 10.16 0.30 3.05
CA ALA A 950 10.39 1.46 2.19
C ALA A 950 11.86 1.61 1.77
N VAL A 951 12.80 1.53 2.71
CA VAL A 951 14.25 1.62 2.42
C VAL A 951 14.75 0.37 1.67
N PRO A 952 14.51 -0.88 2.14
CA PRO A 952 14.92 -2.10 1.43
C PRO A 952 14.55 -2.18 -0.06
N LEU A 953 13.36 -1.69 -0.43
CA LEU A 953 12.87 -1.73 -1.82
C LEU A 953 13.73 -0.93 -2.81
N VAL A 954 14.47 0.07 -2.34
CA VAL A 954 15.36 0.90 -3.18
C VAL A 954 16.85 0.77 -2.81
N TYR A 955 17.16 0.50 -1.55
CA TYR A 955 18.50 0.20 -1.04
C TYR A 955 18.47 -1.21 -0.40
N PRO A 956 18.66 -2.27 -1.20
CA PRO A 956 18.74 -3.66 -0.75
C PRO A 956 19.77 -3.90 0.36
N ARG A 957 19.70 -5.06 1.04
CA ARG A 957 20.81 -5.56 1.86
C ARG A 957 21.60 -6.60 1.06
N MET A 958 22.92 -6.45 1.02
CA MET A 958 23.84 -7.43 0.43
C MET A 958 24.68 -8.11 1.53
N PHE A 959 24.90 -9.41 1.38
CA PHE A 959 25.64 -10.26 2.31
C PHE A 959 26.61 -11.16 1.53
N ALA A 960 27.82 -11.38 2.06
CA ALA A 960 28.69 -12.46 1.59
C ALA A 960 28.18 -13.80 2.11
N ILE A 961 28.07 -14.81 1.24
CA ILE A 961 27.64 -16.18 1.60
C ILE A 961 28.69 -17.26 1.31
N HIS A 962 29.80 -16.89 0.66
CA HIS A 962 30.94 -17.76 0.39
C HIS A 962 31.80 -18.04 1.64
N ASN A 963 31.67 -17.21 2.69
CA ASN A 963 32.52 -17.22 3.89
C ASN A 963 31.72 -17.27 5.21
N LEU A 964 30.52 -17.86 5.20
CA LEU A 964 29.65 -17.97 6.39
C LEU A 964 30.36 -18.71 7.53
N SER A 965 30.69 -17.98 8.61
CA SER A 965 31.34 -18.53 9.81
C SER A 965 30.54 -19.69 10.40
N THR A 966 31.14 -20.88 10.44
CA THR A 966 30.60 -22.10 11.07
C THR A 966 30.94 -22.21 12.55
N LYS A 967 31.52 -21.17 13.16
CA LYS A 967 31.93 -21.18 14.58
C LYS A 967 30.71 -21.17 15.50
N GLU A 968 30.59 -22.20 16.33
CA GLU A 968 29.62 -22.24 17.42
C GLU A 968 29.92 -21.11 18.42
N GLY A 969 28.91 -20.29 18.75
CA GLY A 969 29.04 -19.09 19.60
C GLY A 969 28.85 -17.74 18.87
N ASP A 970 28.65 -17.74 17.55
CA ASP A 970 28.27 -16.55 16.77
C ASP A 970 26.78 -16.24 16.97
N GLU A 971 26.43 -15.31 17.88
CA GLU A 971 25.03 -15.01 18.26
C GLU A 971 24.17 -14.46 17.10
N SER A 972 24.80 -13.90 16.06
CA SER A 972 24.08 -13.43 14.87
C SER A 972 24.01 -14.51 13.79
N VAL A 973 22.78 -14.93 13.45
CA VAL A 973 22.54 -15.78 12.27
C VAL A 973 22.86 -15.03 10.97
N LEU A 974 22.63 -13.70 10.93
CA LEU A 974 22.88 -12.88 9.74
C LEU A 974 24.35 -12.42 9.64
N PRO A 975 24.99 -12.51 8.46
CA PRO A 975 26.28 -11.90 8.19
C PRO A 975 26.24 -10.36 8.27
N PRO A 976 27.40 -9.69 8.35
CA PRO A 976 27.46 -8.23 8.19
C PRO A 976 26.92 -7.81 6.81
N ILE A 977 26.21 -6.68 6.79
CA ILE A 977 25.69 -6.06 5.56
C ILE A 977 26.85 -5.36 4.84
N ILE A 978 26.99 -5.61 3.55
CA ILE A 978 28.00 -5.02 2.67
C ILE A 978 27.39 -3.82 1.92
N PRO A 979 28.09 -2.67 1.80
CA PRO A 979 27.60 -1.52 1.03
C PRO A 979 27.36 -1.85 -0.45
N LEU A 980 26.47 -1.09 -1.09
CA LEU A 980 26.01 -1.37 -2.46
C LEU A 980 26.91 -0.73 -3.53
N SER A 981 28.18 -1.14 -3.55
CA SER A 981 29.18 -0.81 -4.55
C SER A 981 29.92 -2.05 -5.04
N SER A 982 30.22 -2.08 -6.34
CA SER A 982 31.06 -3.12 -6.97
C SER A 982 32.49 -3.17 -6.42
N GLU A 983 32.96 -2.12 -5.70
CA GLU A 983 34.24 -2.15 -4.98
C GLU A 983 34.31 -3.25 -3.89
N HIS A 984 33.16 -3.80 -3.49
CA HIS A 984 33.05 -4.89 -2.51
C HIS A 984 32.66 -6.25 -3.12
N VAL A 985 32.55 -6.34 -4.45
CA VAL A 985 32.19 -7.58 -5.18
C VAL A 985 33.44 -8.20 -5.79
N SER A 986 33.94 -9.28 -5.19
CA SER A 986 35.13 -10.00 -5.67
C SER A 986 34.76 -11.13 -6.64
N ASP A 987 35.72 -11.51 -7.49
CA ASP A 987 35.51 -12.58 -8.47
C ASP A 987 35.58 -14.00 -7.88
N ASP A 988 36.14 -14.18 -6.69
CA ASP A 988 36.11 -15.42 -5.90
C ASP A 988 34.86 -15.52 -4.98
N GLY A 989 34.07 -14.44 -4.87
CA GLY A 989 32.96 -14.34 -3.94
C GLY A 989 31.59 -14.77 -4.48
N ILE A 990 30.76 -15.27 -3.57
CA ILE A 990 29.30 -15.46 -3.75
C ILE A 990 28.56 -14.48 -2.83
N TYR A 991 27.55 -13.80 -3.36
CA TYR A 991 26.81 -12.73 -2.70
C TYR A 991 25.29 -12.94 -2.76
N PHE A 992 24.60 -12.69 -1.64
CA PHE A 992 23.14 -12.71 -1.52
C PHE A 992 22.63 -11.28 -1.32
N LEU A 993 21.73 -10.81 -2.18
CA LEU A 993 21.17 -9.45 -2.15
C LEU A 993 19.65 -9.51 -2.13
N GLU A 994 19.00 -8.85 -1.17
CA GLU A 994 17.53 -8.88 -0.99
C GLU A 994 16.93 -7.48 -0.82
N ASN A 995 15.79 -7.23 -1.48
CA ASN A 995 15.06 -5.96 -1.47
C ASN A 995 13.77 -5.99 -0.61
N GLY A 996 13.49 -7.11 0.04
CA GLY A 996 12.27 -7.38 0.81
C GLY A 996 11.15 -8.12 0.07
N GLU A 997 11.23 -8.24 -1.26
CA GLU A 997 10.25 -8.93 -2.12
C GLU A 997 10.90 -10.12 -2.84
N ASP A 998 12.05 -9.88 -3.47
CA ASP A 998 12.88 -10.84 -4.19
C ASP A 998 14.32 -10.83 -3.64
N ALA A 999 15.11 -11.83 -4.03
CA ALA A 999 16.55 -11.82 -3.81
C ALA A 999 17.36 -12.39 -5.00
N LEU A 1000 18.56 -11.85 -5.15
CA LEU A 1000 19.55 -12.21 -6.15
C LEU A 1000 20.73 -12.94 -5.50
N ILE A 1001 21.24 -13.97 -6.15
CA ILE A 1001 22.45 -14.70 -5.75
C ILE A 1001 23.48 -14.54 -6.87
N TYR A 1002 24.51 -13.72 -6.62
CA TYR A 1002 25.56 -13.46 -7.60
C TYR A 1002 26.80 -14.33 -7.37
N PHE A 1003 27.34 -14.86 -8.48
CA PHE A 1003 28.57 -15.65 -8.52
C PHE A 1003 29.67 -14.87 -9.27
N GLY A 1004 30.82 -14.68 -8.62
CA GLY A 1004 32.04 -14.24 -9.28
C GLY A 1004 32.60 -15.27 -10.27
N SER A 1005 33.51 -14.86 -11.17
CA SER A 1005 34.05 -15.74 -12.23
C SER A 1005 35.18 -16.70 -11.79
N SER A 1006 35.50 -16.76 -10.49
CA SER A 1006 36.61 -17.52 -9.93
C SER A 1006 36.27 -18.14 -8.57
N VAL A 1007 34.97 -18.35 -8.31
CA VAL A 1007 34.44 -19.00 -7.11
C VAL A 1007 34.90 -20.46 -7.03
N ASP A 1008 35.29 -20.90 -5.83
CA ASP A 1008 35.72 -22.28 -5.57
C ASP A 1008 34.59 -23.31 -5.75
N SER A 1009 34.82 -24.33 -6.59
CA SER A 1009 33.84 -25.38 -6.90
C SER A 1009 33.35 -26.18 -5.68
N SER A 1010 34.15 -26.30 -4.61
CA SER A 1010 33.71 -26.97 -3.38
C SER A 1010 32.69 -26.14 -2.59
N ILE A 1011 32.73 -24.81 -2.72
CA ILE A 1011 31.73 -23.90 -2.14
C ILE A 1011 30.44 -23.97 -2.96
N LEU A 1012 30.53 -23.99 -4.30
CA LEU A 1012 29.38 -24.20 -5.19
C LEU A 1012 28.69 -25.54 -4.90
N GLN A 1013 29.46 -26.62 -4.79
CA GLN A 1013 28.92 -27.95 -4.52
C GLN A 1013 28.26 -28.04 -3.14
N GLN A 1014 28.83 -27.39 -2.11
CA GLN A 1014 28.24 -27.36 -0.77
C GLN A 1014 26.95 -26.55 -0.69
N LEU A 1015 26.89 -25.36 -1.31
CA LEU A 1015 25.72 -24.48 -1.23
C LEU A 1015 24.60 -24.86 -2.21
N PHE A 1016 24.94 -25.28 -3.42
CA PHE A 1016 24.02 -25.38 -4.57
C PHE A 1016 24.05 -26.73 -5.31
N GLY A 1017 24.96 -27.65 -4.93
CA GLY A 1017 25.02 -29.00 -5.49
C GLY A 1017 25.66 -29.14 -6.88
N PHE A 1018 26.10 -28.05 -7.51
CA PHE A 1018 26.75 -28.04 -8.83
C PHE A 1018 28.24 -27.67 -8.76
N THR A 1019 29.03 -28.01 -9.79
CA THR A 1019 30.50 -27.84 -9.79
C THR A 1019 31.02 -26.59 -10.52
N SER A 1020 30.26 -26.05 -11.48
CA SER A 1020 30.56 -24.83 -12.23
C SER A 1020 29.37 -23.87 -12.24
N VAL A 1021 29.63 -22.56 -12.31
CA VAL A 1021 28.60 -21.53 -12.49
C VAL A 1021 27.83 -21.70 -13.83
N ASP A 1022 28.43 -22.37 -14.82
CA ASP A 1022 27.76 -22.70 -16.09
C ASP A 1022 26.69 -23.80 -15.96
N GLU A 1023 26.72 -24.59 -14.87
CA GLU A 1023 25.71 -25.60 -14.54
C GLU A 1023 24.48 -24.99 -13.84
N ALA A 1024 24.52 -23.70 -13.48
CA ALA A 1024 23.49 -23.03 -12.69
C ALA A 1024 22.13 -23.01 -13.43
N PRO A 1025 21.06 -23.58 -12.85
CA PRO A 1025 19.78 -23.71 -13.54
C PRO A 1025 19.03 -22.37 -13.65
N THR A 1026 18.40 -22.13 -14.80
CA THR A 1026 17.57 -20.93 -15.05
C THR A 1026 16.35 -20.85 -14.10
N GLN A 1027 15.89 -21.99 -13.59
CA GLN A 1027 14.84 -22.09 -12.60
C GLN A 1027 15.44 -22.66 -11.32
N PHE A 1028 15.57 -21.82 -10.30
CA PHE A 1028 16.21 -22.19 -9.04
C PHE A 1028 15.17 -22.29 -7.90
N VAL A 1029 15.28 -23.37 -7.14
CA VAL A 1029 14.61 -23.54 -5.85
C VAL A 1029 15.69 -23.95 -4.86
N ILE A 1030 15.78 -23.25 -3.74
CA ILE A 1030 16.77 -23.54 -2.70
C ILE A 1030 16.58 -24.95 -2.14
N GLN A 1031 17.69 -25.62 -1.86
CA GLN A 1031 17.72 -26.91 -1.19
C GLN A 1031 18.61 -26.79 0.06
N GLN A 1032 18.35 -27.65 1.04
CA GLN A 1032 19.20 -27.77 2.22
C GLN A 1032 19.98 -29.08 2.13
N TYR A 1033 21.25 -28.97 1.76
CA TYR A 1033 22.17 -30.11 1.71
C TYR A 1033 22.68 -30.45 3.12
N ASP A 1034 23.12 -31.69 3.33
CA ASP A 1034 23.59 -32.15 4.63
C ASP A 1034 25.04 -31.71 4.92
N ASN A 1035 25.27 -30.39 4.93
CA ASN A 1035 26.53 -29.77 5.33
C ASN A 1035 26.28 -28.45 6.11
N PRO A 1036 27.23 -27.98 6.94
CA PRO A 1036 27.02 -26.80 7.77
C PRO A 1036 26.80 -25.50 6.98
N LEU A 1037 27.42 -25.38 5.80
CA LEU A 1037 27.39 -24.17 4.99
C LEU A 1037 26.01 -23.96 4.33
N SER A 1038 25.44 -25.01 3.73
CA SER A 1038 24.08 -25.00 3.19
C SER A 1038 23.03 -24.76 4.28
N LYS A 1039 23.20 -25.37 5.47
CA LYS A 1039 22.32 -25.14 6.62
C LYS A 1039 22.35 -23.68 7.07
N LYS A 1040 23.53 -23.09 7.34
CA LYS A 1040 23.62 -21.67 7.73
C LYS A 1040 23.11 -20.72 6.63
N PHE A 1041 23.28 -21.03 5.34
CA PHE A 1041 22.67 -20.24 4.27
C PHE A 1041 21.13 -20.33 4.26
N ASN A 1042 20.55 -21.52 4.43
CA ASN A 1042 19.10 -21.68 4.57
C ASN A 1042 18.57 -20.94 5.81
N ASP A 1043 19.30 -20.97 6.94
CA ASP A 1043 18.95 -20.18 8.14
C ASP A 1043 18.97 -18.67 7.88
N VAL A 1044 19.98 -18.15 7.17
CA VAL A 1044 20.04 -16.74 6.73
C VAL A 1044 18.82 -16.37 5.89
N VAL A 1045 18.51 -17.15 4.86
CA VAL A 1045 17.34 -16.92 3.99
C VAL A 1045 16.05 -16.96 4.79
N ASN A 1046 15.93 -17.89 5.75
CA ASN A 1046 14.73 -18.02 6.59
C ASN A 1046 14.61 -16.93 7.66
N VAL A 1047 15.72 -16.39 8.19
CA VAL A 1047 15.69 -15.16 9.03
C VAL A 1047 15.20 -13.97 8.21
N VAL A 1048 15.72 -13.77 6.99
CA VAL A 1048 15.25 -12.67 6.14
C VAL A 1048 13.76 -12.84 5.78
N ARG A 1049 13.32 -14.03 5.35
CA ARG A 1049 11.89 -14.31 5.09
C ARG A 1049 10.99 -13.97 6.29
N ARG A 1050 11.42 -14.29 7.52
CA ARG A 1050 10.72 -13.85 8.75
C ARG A 1050 10.72 -12.34 8.94
N GLN A 1051 11.87 -11.65 8.77
CA GLN A 1051 11.96 -10.19 8.83
C GLN A 1051 11.12 -9.46 7.77
N ARG A 1052 10.81 -10.11 6.65
CA ARG A 1052 10.00 -9.55 5.55
C ARG A 1052 8.52 -9.98 5.59
N CYS A 1053 8.17 -11.01 6.34
CA CYS A 1053 6.87 -11.70 6.26
C CYS A 1053 6.50 -12.10 4.81
N SER A 1054 7.51 -12.45 4.01
CA SER A 1054 7.41 -12.64 2.56
C SER A 1054 8.23 -13.85 2.10
N TYR A 1055 7.71 -14.63 1.16
CA TYR A 1055 8.50 -15.65 0.48
C TYR A 1055 9.31 -14.99 -0.64
N LEU A 1056 10.60 -14.77 -0.40
CA LEU A 1056 11.53 -14.25 -1.39
C LEU A 1056 11.70 -15.22 -2.56
N ARG A 1057 11.47 -14.73 -3.79
CA ARG A 1057 11.87 -15.38 -5.04
C ARG A 1057 13.40 -15.31 -5.17
N LEU A 1058 14.04 -16.38 -5.60
CA LEU A 1058 15.51 -16.46 -5.68
C LEU A 1058 15.97 -16.54 -7.14
N THR A 1059 16.73 -15.54 -7.59
CA THR A 1059 17.30 -15.51 -8.96
C THR A 1059 18.81 -15.73 -8.91
N LEU A 1060 19.32 -16.63 -9.77
CA LEU A 1060 20.76 -16.83 -9.95
C LEU A 1060 21.32 -15.82 -10.97
N CYS A 1061 22.38 -15.13 -10.58
CA CYS A 1061 23.00 -14.05 -11.33
C CYS A 1061 24.45 -14.40 -11.68
N LYS A 1062 24.78 -14.52 -12.97
CA LYS A 1062 26.15 -14.77 -13.43
C LYS A 1062 26.70 -13.65 -14.31
N LYS A 1063 28.02 -13.49 -14.28
CA LYS A 1063 28.77 -12.48 -15.05
C LYS A 1063 28.53 -12.67 -16.56
N GLY A 1064 28.16 -11.59 -17.26
CA GLY A 1064 27.82 -11.62 -18.70
C GLY A 1064 26.35 -11.87 -19.02
N ASP A 1065 25.58 -12.50 -18.13
CA ASP A 1065 24.13 -12.69 -18.32
C ASP A 1065 23.33 -11.40 -17.99
N PRO A 1066 22.11 -11.26 -18.54
CA PRO A 1066 21.17 -10.22 -18.11
C PRO A 1066 20.88 -10.22 -16.60
N SER A 1067 20.93 -11.38 -15.94
CA SER A 1067 20.77 -11.49 -14.48
C SER A 1067 21.98 -10.92 -13.72
N GLY A 1068 23.20 -11.04 -14.25
CA GLY A 1068 24.38 -10.32 -13.72
C GLY A 1068 24.25 -8.81 -13.89
N MET A 1069 23.76 -8.35 -15.04
CA MET A 1069 23.49 -6.92 -15.26
C MET A 1069 22.41 -6.37 -14.31
N LEU A 1070 21.38 -7.17 -13.99
CA LEU A 1070 20.40 -6.83 -12.96
C LEU A 1070 21.04 -6.69 -11.57
N PHE A 1071 21.89 -7.62 -11.15
CA PHE A 1071 22.61 -7.53 -9.88
C PHE A 1071 23.48 -6.26 -9.79
N PHE A 1072 24.27 -5.95 -10.82
CA PHE A 1072 25.07 -4.71 -10.83
C PHE A 1072 24.21 -3.43 -10.93
N SER A 1073 22.97 -3.50 -11.45
CA SER A 1073 22.04 -2.36 -11.38
C SER A 1073 21.62 -2.02 -9.95
N CYS A 1074 21.69 -2.98 -9.03
CA CYS A 1074 21.44 -2.79 -7.59
C CYS A 1074 22.65 -2.22 -6.81
N MET A 1075 23.81 -2.01 -7.44
CA MET A 1075 24.93 -1.28 -6.83
C MET A 1075 24.64 0.24 -6.88
N VAL A 1076 23.70 0.68 -6.05
CA VAL A 1076 23.14 2.05 -6.13
C VAL A 1076 24.13 3.15 -5.75
N GLU A 1077 25.26 2.82 -5.12
CA GLU A 1077 26.33 3.79 -4.83
C GLU A 1077 27.27 4.01 -6.03
N ASP A 1078 27.30 3.09 -7.00
CA ASP A 1078 28.14 3.19 -8.19
C ASP A 1078 27.57 4.14 -9.25
N LYS A 1079 28.46 4.65 -10.12
CA LYS A 1079 28.06 5.42 -11.30
C LYS A 1079 27.49 4.49 -12.37
N ASN A 1080 26.27 4.74 -12.82
CA ASN A 1080 25.61 3.93 -13.85
C ASN A 1080 24.78 4.79 -14.82
N ALA A 1081 24.16 4.18 -15.82
CA ALA A 1081 23.37 4.88 -16.83
C ALA A 1081 22.15 5.65 -16.25
N SER A 1082 21.71 5.30 -15.04
CA SER A 1082 20.58 5.93 -14.35
C SER A 1082 20.98 7.07 -13.42
N GLY A 1083 22.27 7.26 -13.12
CA GLY A 1083 22.71 8.39 -12.31
C GLY A 1083 24.17 8.38 -11.81
N PRO A 1084 24.59 9.46 -11.14
CA PRO A 1084 25.92 9.61 -10.55
C PRO A 1084 26.20 8.56 -9.47
N SER A 1085 27.49 8.36 -9.15
CA SER A 1085 27.90 7.68 -7.92
C SER A 1085 27.47 8.47 -6.67
N TYR A 1086 27.49 7.84 -5.48
CA TYR A 1086 27.10 8.52 -4.25
C TYR A 1086 28.01 9.72 -3.91
N VAL A 1087 29.32 9.62 -4.18
CA VAL A 1087 30.27 10.73 -4.01
C VAL A 1087 29.93 11.89 -4.96
N GLU A 1088 29.70 11.62 -6.24
CA GLU A 1088 29.28 12.64 -7.21
C GLU A 1088 27.93 13.28 -6.83
N PHE A 1089 27.00 12.52 -6.25
CA PHE A 1089 25.70 13.01 -5.80
C PHE A 1089 25.81 13.91 -4.56
N LEU A 1090 26.67 13.58 -3.59
CA LEU A 1090 26.97 14.45 -2.45
C LEU A 1090 27.63 15.76 -2.90
N VAL A 1091 28.54 15.71 -3.88
CA VAL A 1091 29.13 16.91 -4.50
C VAL A 1091 28.07 17.74 -5.24
N HIS A 1092 27.13 17.11 -5.95
CA HIS A 1092 26.01 17.80 -6.58
C HIS A 1092 25.12 18.51 -5.56
N ILE A 1093 24.68 17.81 -4.50
CA ILE A 1093 23.87 18.38 -3.41
C ILE A 1093 24.61 19.55 -2.76
N HIS A 1094 25.90 19.38 -2.42
CA HIS A 1094 26.69 20.46 -1.80
C HIS A 1094 26.78 21.68 -2.71
N ARG A 1095 27.05 21.51 -4.01
CA ARG A 1095 27.07 22.60 -4.99
C ARG A 1095 25.73 23.34 -5.06
N GLN A 1096 24.61 22.61 -5.11
CA GLN A 1096 23.27 23.21 -5.14
C GLN A 1096 22.93 23.95 -3.84
N ILE A 1097 23.42 23.47 -2.68
CA ILE A 1097 23.31 24.19 -1.41
C ILE A 1097 24.10 25.50 -1.46
N GLN A 1098 25.36 25.50 -1.95
CA GLN A 1098 26.13 26.75 -2.10
C GLN A 1098 25.44 27.75 -3.03
N MET A 1099 24.91 27.28 -4.17
CA MET A 1099 24.19 28.11 -5.15
C MET A 1099 22.85 28.69 -4.65
N LYS A 1100 22.38 28.29 -3.46
CA LYS A 1100 21.23 28.92 -2.76
C LYS A 1100 21.64 29.76 -1.55
N MET A 1101 22.93 29.74 -1.18
CA MET A 1101 23.53 30.53 -0.10
C MET A 1101 24.14 31.83 -0.62
N SER A 1102 24.64 31.82 -1.86
CA SER A 1102 24.94 32.99 -2.68
C SER A 1102 23.68 33.69 -3.17
#